data_AF-A0A822L754-F1
#
_entry.id   AF-A0A822L754-F1
#
_cell.length_a   1.000
_cell.length_b   1.000
_cell.length_c   1.000
_cell.angle_alpha   90.00
_cell.angle_beta   90.00
_cell.angle_gamma   90.00
#
_symmetry.space_group_name_H-M   'P 1'
#
loop_
_entity.id
_entity.type
_entity.pdbx_description
1 polymer ?
#
loop_
_entity_poly.entity_id
_entity_poly.type
_entity_poly.pdbx_seq_one_letter_code
_entity_poly.pdbx_strand_id
1 'polypeptide(L)'
;MVNSILMIPIHLDALYLKRERLVVEAMADLSIIPYFNRKRDVNPNIAHISEEIVSQPFQNQNLYLKAGIHLHWALPDALTKGIQDSDKKTVFPSVPNRWLVTRTLNGEKRQWVVESDYLYREGEGEQLGSIAYPIEIKNGNHQPFRYLGRKLPIEAWLENDPKAEYLPLLTAVGYGEPTFAAFYPNCHSVFGFYDDYSPENTDGLQYDVIAWYGDLEKDYFNQFIQLKLKDKLSTQELIKAIQEKFKWDIPIKSNEQIPQRMLCYARLKFASSTNTEREISVEVAVGNTGTEALSAYLGQKIDNNSQSIIEDQLEALTLSSSLEHRQLDLTAKFEEARHEKGFNAVSSGTIWTITLGSTNATTANAEDAQAQSEVTLPDNIAPKLNQLNLSQQKYDCTFDEIESMRRQLFSDWYKYMLSAYPPQGSTAQYPDIDEVKYYIEEKGIEPLKAKLNNLENYEKLLNESLTQLQQAITQANITQCKLKVSDILDWEKLINQLEQETTEPIKIIKQLIPDLASKIAGKNQGEIIDALNLILTKRDFYQEDVFKAIAQVLLEKKPNLIDCNEEELVRCNRLLLEVSFPQLILKAPPPYTLKPIASSRYWQPTEPVILMVGEGVKPTIRHGQDGRLRDDGLLECEILQQEEDIFLNGFSSILGKIDQIENNKKVEHIGFNTWEEQPWHPFLLEWEVEVFPLQNGCNHGIYNHQYDAEFITGNYTLKENEPELSLQYGKGAVLKAANVYSGRNILTPHAGIKLKEKIEVYLKKQILSGYYQAKKIPKEQQNDDYISNNIKAIEEWYKTINDAFLNSPETKAKDPIYTAIRAYQNLLSLNCLSQALGGFNEALLMHKQTLQLPIADPLGFNDYQPFTDEIKEMVQQSIRSAPEPWLFGLCYAMDGGYKE
;
A
#
# COMPACT_ATOMS: atom_id res chain seq x y z
N MET A 1 42.84 2.74 -14.76
CA MET A 1 42.04 2.73 -13.51
C MET A 1 41.45 1.34 -13.41
N VAL A 2 41.72 0.61 -12.33
CA VAL A 2 41.18 -0.73 -12.11
C VAL A 2 39.66 -0.59 -12.02
N ASN A 3 38.92 -1.21 -12.92
CA ASN A 3 37.46 -1.09 -12.97
C ASN A 3 36.88 -2.23 -12.14
N SER A 4 36.53 -1.98 -10.88
CA SER A 4 35.92 -3.00 -10.03
C SER A 4 34.42 -3.11 -10.31
N ILE A 5 33.89 -4.34 -10.27
CA ILE A 5 32.47 -4.63 -10.49
C ILE A 5 31.91 -5.36 -9.28
N LEU A 6 30.72 -4.93 -8.86
CA LEU A 6 29.97 -5.58 -7.80
C LEU A 6 29.16 -6.74 -8.39
N MET A 7 29.44 -7.96 -7.93
CA MET A 7 28.74 -9.18 -8.31
C MET A 7 27.65 -9.52 -7.30
N ILE A 8 26.40 -9.52 -7.76
CA ILE A 8 25.20 -9.78 -6.98
C ILE A 8 24.71 -11.20 -7.27
N PRO A 9 24.69 -12.11 -6.30
CA PRO A 9 24.12 -13.44 -6.53
C PRO A 9 22.60 -13.35 -6.67
N ILE A 10 22.03 -14.13 -7.58
CA ILE A 10 20.58 -14.25 -7.77
C ILE A 10 20.14 -15.72 -7.76
N HIS A 11 18.87 -15.96 -7.47
CA HIS A 11 18.29 -17.30 -7.50
C HIS A 11 17.94 -17.72 -8.94
N LEU A 12 18.25 -18.96 -9.31
CA LEU A 12 17.96 -19.54 -10.63
C LEU A 12 17.25 -20.88 -10.47
N ASP A 13 16.13 -21.03 -11.18
CA ASP A 13 15.35 -22.25 -11.25
C ASP A 13 15.22 -22.75 -12.69
N ALA A 14 14.90 -24.04 -12.81
CA ALA A 14 14.56 -24.66 -14.09
C ALA A 14 13.29 -25.51 -13.98
N LEU A 15 12.43 -25.39 -14.98
CA LEU A 15 11.35 -26.31 -15.27
C LEU A 15 11.77 -27.21 -16.43
N TYR A 16 11.91 -28.51 -16.17
CA TYR A 16 12.29 -29.50 -17.20
C TYR A 16 11.07 -30.24 -17.73
N LEU A 17 10.71 -30.03 -19.00
CA LEU A 17 9.55 -30.64 -19.63
C LEU A 17 9.98 -31.75 -20.60
N LYS A 18 9.66 -33.01 -20.27
CA LYS A 18 9.92 -34.17 -21.16
C LYS A 18 9.04 -34.17 -22.41
N ARG A 19 7.88 -33.54 -22.33
CA ARG A 19 6.91 -33.37 -23.41
C ARG A 19 6.29 -31.98 -23.28
N GLU A 20 5.72 -31.49 -24.36
CA GLU A 20 4.94 -30.27 -24.30
C GLU A 20 3.84 -30.37 -23.24
N ARG A 21 3.60 -29.28 -22.53
CA ARG A 21 2.65 -29.23 -21.42
C ARG A 21 1.82 -27.96 -21.50
N LEU A 22 0.52 -28.13 -21.37
CA LEU A 22 -0.42 -27.03 -21.18
C LEU A 22 -0.27 -26.49 -19.75
N VAL A 23 -0.07 -25.18 -19.65
CA VAL A 23 0.12 -24.46 -18.38
C VAL A 23 -0.76 -23.22 -18.36
N VAL A 24 -0.81 -22.58 -17.19
CA VAL A 24 -1.46 -21.28 -17.03
C VAL A 24 -0.80 -20.24 -17.94
N GLU A 25 -1.62 -19.47 -18.65
CA GLU A 25 -1.20 -18.38 -19.54
C GLU A 25 -0.75 -17.12 -18.77
N ALA A 26 -0.30 -16.09 -19.50
CA ALA A 26 0.06 -14.80 -18.90
C ALA A 26 -1.18 -14.09 -18.31
N MET A 27 -0.96 -13.19 -17.34
CA MET A 27 -2.06 -12.44 -16.68
C MET A 27 -2.89 -11.61 -17.67
N ALA A 28 -2.25 -11.13 -18.75
CA ALA A 28 -2.92 -10.50 -19.87
C ALA A 28 -2.29 -10.91 -21.20
N ASP A 29 -3.12 -11.14 -22.22
CA ASP A 29 -2.72 -11.26 -23.61
C ASP A 29 -3.03 -9.96 -24.35
N LEU A 30 -1.99 -9.15 -24.56
CA LEU A 30 -2.13 -7.87 -25.25
C LEU A 30 -2.18 -8.05 -26.78
N SER A 31 -1.89 -9.24 -27.30
CA SER A 31 -1.84 -9.48 -28.75
C SER A 31 -3.21 -9.48 -29.40
N ILE A 32 -4.26 -9.71 -28.60
CA ILE A 32 -5.65 -9.76 -29.03
C ILE A 32 -6.38 -8.40 -28.92
N ILE A 33 -5.69 -7.33 -28.46
CA ILE A 33 -6.27 -5.98 -28.45
C ILE A 33 -6.71 -5.58 -29.88
N PRO A 34 -7.92 -5.01 -30.06
CA PRO A 34 -8.38 -4.54 -31.36
C PRO A 34 -7.68 -3.24 -31.79
N TYR A 35 -7.27 -3.17 -33.05
CA TYR A 35 -6.66 -1.95 -33.62
C TYR A 35 -6.70 -1.92 -35.15
N PHE A 36 -6.65 -0.72 -35.72
CA PHE A 36 -6.51 -0.54 -37.17
C PHE A 36 -5.04 -0.44 -37.56
N ASN A 37 -4.54 -1.37 -38.39
CA ASN A 37 -3.12 -1.42 -38.78
C ASN A 37 -2.78 -0.57 -40.02
N ARG A 38 -3.61 0.44 -40.33
CA ARG A 38 -3.58 1.27 -41.55
C ARG A 38 -4.00 0.58 -42.85
N LYS A 39 -4.17 -0.74 -42.86
CA LYS A 39 -4.62 -1.52 -44.03
C LYS A 39 -5.94 -2.24 -43.78
N ARG A 40 -6.14 -2.77 -42.58
CA ARG A 40 -7.32 -3.51 -42.15
C ARG A 40 -7.46 -3.45 -40.63
N ASP A 41 -8.66 -3.78 -40.18
CA ASP A 41 -8.92 -4.02 -38.77
C ASP A 41 -8.27 -5.32 -38.33
N VAL A 42 -7.66 -5.30 -37.15
CA VAL A 42 -7.08 -6.46 -36.47
C VAL A 42 -7.93 -6.72 -35.23
N ASN A 43 -8.28 -7.99 -35.01
CA ASN A 43 -9.21 -8.43 -33.98
C ASN A 43 -10.57 -7.69 -33.97
N PRO A 44 -11.25 -7.52 -35.13
CA PRO A 44 -12.46 -6.70 -35.22
C PRO A 44 -13.68 -7.24 -34.47
N ASN A 45 -13.61 -8.48 -33.95
CA ASN A 45 -14.68 -9.10 -33.17
C ASN A 45 -14.40 -9.07 -31.66
N ILE A 46 -13.36 -8.36 -31.22
CA ILE A 46 -12.96 -8.27 -29.81
C ILE A 46 -13.20 -6.84 -29.35
N ALA A 47 -13.94 -6.68 -28.25
CA ALA A 47 -14.16 -5.37 -27.65
C ALA A 47 -12.86 -4.82 -27.03
N HIS A 48 -12.64 -3.51 -27.11
CA HIS A 48 -11.50 -2.84 -26.43
C HIS A 48 -11.78 -2.66 -24.93
N ILE A 49 -11.88 -3.78 -24.22
CA ILE A 49 -12.17 -3.87 -22.79
C ILE A 49 -11.25 -4.89 -22.13
N SER A 50 -11.09 -4.76 -20.82
CA SER A 50 -10.14 -5.57 -20.07
C SER A 50 -10.44 -7.06 -20.02
N GLU A 51 -11.71 -7.44 -19.95
CA GLU A 51 -12.10 -8.84 -19.75
C GLU A 51 -11.68 -9.74 -20.91
N GLU A 52 -11.65 -9.18 -22.12
CA GLU A 52 -11.21 -9.87 -23.33
C GLU A 52 -9.72 -10.21 -23.30
N ILE A 53 -8.89 -9.40 -22.62
CA ILE A 53 -7.43 -9.54 -22.63
C ILE A 53 -6.86 -10.19 -21.38
N VAL A 54 -7.59 -10.21 -20.26
CA VAL A 54 -7.08 -10.75 -18.99
C VAL A 54 -7.44 -12.22 -18.82
N SER A 55 -6.49 -12.99 -18.29
CA SER A 55 -6.71 -14.40 -18.00
C SER A 55 -7.78 -14.61 -16.93
N GLN A 56 -8.71 -15.54 -17.19
CA GLN A 56 -9.85 -15.83 -16.32
C GLN A 56 -9.50 -16.93 -15.31
N PRO A 57 -9.82 -16.78 -14.00
CA PRO A 57 -9.61 -17.84 -13.01
C PRO A 57 -10.23 -19.16 -13.45
N PHE A 58 -9.53 -20.28 -13.23
CA PHE A 58 -9.95 -21.64 -13.61
C PHE A 58 -10.19 -21.90 -15.12
N GLN A 59 -10.00 -20.91 -15.99
CA GLN A 59 -10.16 -21.02 -17.46
C GLN A 59 -8.88 -20.66 -18.22
N ASN A 60 -7.73 -20.71 -17.53
CA ASN A 60 -6.47 -20.07 -17.91
C ASN A 60 -5.41 -21.01 -18.49
N GLN A 61 -5.74 -22.26 -18.79
CA GLN A 61 -4.78 -23.25 -19.30
C GLN A 61 -4.68 -23.19 -20.82
N ASN A 62 -4.25 -22.06 -21.38
CA ASN A 62 -4.20 -21.86 -22.84
C ASN A 62 -2.76 -21.74 -23.39
N LEU A 63 -1.74 -21.76 -22.54
CA LEU A 63 -0.34 -21.65 -22.97
C LEU A 63 0.33 -23.02 -23.08
N TYR A 64 0.86 -23.34 -24.27
CA TYR A 64 1.67 -24.54 -24.48
C TYR A 64 3.16 -24.25 -24.29
N LEU A 65 3.77 -24.81 -23.26
CA LEU A 65 5.21 -24.86 -23.13
C LEU A 65 5.76 -26.09 -23.86
N LYS A 66 6.78 -25.89 -24.69
CA LYS A 66 7.44 -26.96 -25.46
C LYS A 66 8.26 -27.86 -24.54
N ALA A 67 8.55 -29.08 -25.01
CA ALA A 67 9.52 -29.94 -24.35
C ALA A 67 10.93 -29.28 -24.35
N GLY A 68 11.68 -29.45 -23.28
CA GLY A 68 13.01 -28.84 -23.09
C GLY A 68 13.20 -28.28 -21.68
N ILE A 69 14.13 -27.36 -21.53
CA ILE A 69 14.49 -26.74 -20.24
C ILE A 69 14.10 -25.26 -20.27
N HIS A 70 13.25 -24.87 -19.33
CA HIS A 70 12.81 -23.50 -19.13
C HIS A 70 13.48 -22.94 -17.88
N LEU A 71 14.43 -22.03 -18.05
CA LEU A 71 15.09 -21.31 -16.97
C LEU A 71 14.27 -20.09 -16.57
N HIS A 72 14.21 -19.80 -15.27
CA HIS A 72 13.63 -18.58 -14.72
C HIS A 72 14.45 -18.10 -13.54
N TRP A 73 15.00 -16.89 -13.65
CA TRP A 73 15.81 -16.28 -12.60
C TRP A 73 15.04 -15.20 -11.84
N ALA A 74 15.33 -15.07 -10.55
CA ALA A 74 14.83 -13.97 -9.74
C ALA A 74 15.69 -12.71 -9.93
N LEU A 75 15.06 -11.55 -9.78
CA LEU A 75 15.76 -10.26 -9.70
C LEU A 75 16.16 -9.99 -8.25
N PRO A 76 17.28 -9.29 -7.99
CA PRO A 76 17.64 -8.87 -6.63
C PRO A 76 16.50 -8.08 -5.97
N ASP A 77 16.24 -8.33 -4.68
CA ASP A 77 15.15 -7.72 -3.92
C ASP A 77 15.22 -6.20 -3.86
N ALA A 78 16.44 -5.64 -3.97
CA ALA A 78 16.64 -4.20 -4.04
C ALA A 78 16.04 -3.55 -5.30
N LEU A 79 15.87 -4.31 -6.37
CA LEU A 79 15.36 -3.85 -7.67
C LEU A 79 13.86 -4.14 -7.85
N THR A 80 13.23 -4.87 -6.93
CA THR A 80 11.81 -5.25 -6.98
C THR A 80 10.94 -4.44 -6.00
N LYS A 81 11.52 -3.48 -5.28
CA LYS A 81 10.81 -2.62 -4.32
C LYS A 81 10.38 -1.31 -4.95
N GLY A 82 9.09 -1.00 -4.82
CA GLY A 82 8.54 0.30 -5.21
C GLY A 82 9.09 1.43 -4.32
N ILE A 83 9.41 2.56 -4.95
CA ILE A 83 9.95 3.76 -4.33
C ILE A 83 8.98 4.89 -4.59
N GLN A 84 8.68 5.72 -3.60
CA GLN A 84 7.90 6.93 -3.83
C GLN A 84 8.80 8.01 -4.45
N ASP A 85 8.36 8.55 -5.59
CA ASP A 85 8.99 9.73 -6.20
C ASP A 85 8.58 11.03 -5.48
N SER A 86 9.02 12.18 -6.01
CA SER A 86 8.67 13.50 -5.46
C SER A 86 7.18 13.80 -5.47
N ASP A 87 6.42 13.17 -6.37
CA ASP A 87 4.98 13.32 -6.52
C ASP A 87 4.21 12.26 -5.72
N LYS A 88 4.89 11.50 -4.86
CA LYS A 88 4.37 10.37 -4.08
C LYS A 88 3.84 9.22 -4.93
N LYS A 89 4.21 9.13 -6.22
CA LYS A 89 3.90 7.99 -7.06
C LYS A 89 4.88 6.87 -6.81
N THR A 90 4.39 5.64 -6.77
CA THR A 90 5.25 4.46 -6.65
C THR A 90 5.89 4.15 -8.00
N VAL A 91 7.21 4.27 -8.06
CA VAL A 91 8.05 3.93 -9.22
C VAL A 91 8.98 2.77 -8.87
N PHE A 92 9.33 1.95 -9.86
CA PHE A 92 10.25 0.82 -9.67
C PHE A 92 11.61 1.11 -10.32
N PRO A 93 12.71 0.66 -9.72
CA PRO A 93 14.03 0.74 -10.33
C PRO A 93 14.09 0.08 -11.71
N SER A 94 15.00 0.57 -12.56
CA SER A 94 15.46 -0.18 -13.72
C SER A 94 16.10 -1.50 -13.31
N VAL A 95 16.04 -2.50 -14.20
CA VAL A 95 16.60 -3.83 -13.97
C VAL A 95 17.60 -4.21 -15.07
N PRO A 96 18.52 -5.18 -14.83
CA PRO A 96 19.41 -5.68 -15.87
C PRO A 96 18.64 -6.18 -17.10
N ASN A 97 19.16 -5.87 -18.29
CA ASN A 97 18.48 -6.10 -19.57
C ASN A 97 19.33 -6.90 -20.57
N ARG A 98 20.52 -7.36 -20.17
CA ARG A 98 21.37 -8.27 -20.94
C ARG A 98 21.71 -9.46 -20.07
N TRP A 99 21.45 -10.67 -20.57
CA TRP A 99 21.69 -11.91 -19.84
C TRP A 99 22.45 -12.88 -20.71
N LEU A 100 23.67 -13.23 -20.31
CA LEU A 100 24.43 -14.31 -20.90
C LEU A 100 24.00 -15.61 -20.23
N VAL A 101 23.43 -16.53 -21.01
CA VAL A 101 23.12 -17.90 -20.58
C VAL A 101 24.15 -18.83 -21.18
N THR A 102 24.88 -19.54 -20.33
CA THR A 102 25.86 -20.56 -20.75
C THR A 102 25.40 -21.93 -20.30
N ARG A 103 25.14 -22.83 -21.24
CA ARG A 103 24.97 -24.25 -20.97
C ARG A 103 26.31 -24.94 -21.04
N THR A 104 26.67 -25.68 -19.99
CA THR A 104 27.82 -26.59 -19.98
C THR A 104 27.33 -28.03 -19.82
N LEU A 105 27.75 -28.92 -20.71
CA LEU A 105 27.47 -30.36 -20.64
C LEU A 105 28.72 -31.13 -21.03
N ASN A 106 29.23 -31.99 -20.14
CA ASN A 106 30.43 -32.81 -20.39
C ASN A 106 31.64 -31.99 -20.90
N GLY A 107 31.75 -30.72 -20.48
CA GLY A 107 32.80 -29.79 -20.90
C GLY A 107 32.49 -28.98 -22.17
N GLU A 108 31.47 -29.33 -22.95
CA GLU A 108 31.02 -28.53 -24.09
C GLU A 108 30.18 -27.34 -23.62
N LYS A 109 30.49 -26.15 -24.14
CA LYS A 109 29.78 -24.90 -23.82
C LYS A 109 28.97 -24.40 -25.00
N ARG A 110 27.73 -23.99 -24.75
CA ARG A 110 26.92 -23.20 -25.68
C ARG A 110 26.43 -21.95 -24.98
N GLN A 111 26.41 -20.84 -25.72
CA GLN A 111 26.17 -19.52 -25.14
C GLN A 111 25.13 -18.75 -25.94
N TRP A 112 24.26 -18.07 -25.21
CA TRP A 112 23.23 -17.19 -25.76
C TRP A 112 23.18 -15.90 -24.97
N VAL A 113 22.79 -14.81 -25.64
CA VAL A 113 22.44 -13.55 -25.00
C VAL A 113 20.94 -13.34 -25.11
N VAL A 114 20.29 -13.11 -23.98
CA VAL A 114 18.92 -12.61 -23.90
C VAL A 114 18.96 -11.11 -23.76
N GLU A 115 18.26 -10.41 -24.65
CA GLU A 115 18.06 -8.97 -24.59
C GLU A 115 16.62 -8.69 -24.16
N SER A 116 16.44 -8.48 -22.86
CA SER A 116 15.12 -8.40 -22.21
C SER A 116 14.29 -7.19 -22.63
N ASP A 117 14.96 -6.12 -23.06
CA ASP A 117 14.35 -4.87 -23.47
C ASP A 117 14.27 -4.71 -24.99
N TYR A 118 14.67 -5.71 -25.78
CA TYR A 118 14.58 -5.62 -27.24
C TYR A 118 13.12 -5.58 -27.72
N LEU A 119 12.82 -4.63 -28.59
CA LEU A 119 11.51 -4.47 -29.22
C LEU A 119 11.58 -4.92 -30.68
N TYR A 120 10.78 -5.92 -31.02
CA TYR A 120 10.58 -6.30 -32.42
C TYR A 120 9.86 -5.17 -33.18
N ARG A 121 10.07 -5.10 -34.50
CA ARG A 121 9.48 -4.03 -35.31
C ARG A 121 7.99 -4.27 -35.52
N GLU A 122 7.28 -3.17 -35.78
CA GLU A 122 5.87 -3.23 -36.15
C GLU A 122 5.67 -4.12 -37.38
N GLY A 123 4.68 -5.01 -37.32
CA GLY A 123 4.29 -5.83 -38.47
C GLY A 123 5.20 -7.03 -38.78
N GLU A 124 6.24 -7.31 -37.97
CA GLU A 124 7.00 -8.57 -38.09
C GLU A 124 6.21 -9.82 -37.66
N GLY A 125 4.99 -9.62 -37.12
CA GLY A 125 4.10 -10.68 -36.68
C GLY A 125 4.49 -11.27 -35.32
N GLU A 126 3.76 -12.29 -34.90
CA GLU A 126 4.03 -13.00 -33.66
C GLU A 126 5.43 -13.61 -33.67
N GLN A 127 6.22 -13.25 -32.65
CA GLN A 127 7.57 -13.77 -32.50
C GLN A 127 7.53 -14.93 -31.53
N LEU A 128 7.87 -16.11 -32.05
CA LEU A 128 7.75 -17.35 -31.31
C LEU A 128 8.66 -17.33 -30.08
N GLY A 129 8.05 -17.36 -28.90
CA GLY A 129 8.76 -17.26 -27.62
C GLY A 129 9.08 -15.85 -27.17
N SER A 130 8.31 -14.84 -27.61
CA SER A 130 8.31 -13.47 -27.10
C SER A 130 6.95 -13.08 -26.55
N ILE A 131 6.93 -12.25 -25.50
CA ILE A 131 5.69 -11.71 -24.92
C ILE A 131 5.21 -10.46 -25.68
N ALA A 132 3.90 -10.22 -25.69
CA ALA A 132 3.35 -8.93 -26.11
C ALA A 132 3.48 -7.90 -24.96
N TYR A 133 3.90 -6.67 -25.28
CA TYR A 133 4.11 -5.60 -24.33
C TYR A 133 3.52 -4.28 -24.85
N PRO A 134 2.78 -3.51 -24.04
CA PRO A 134 2.08 -2.33 -24.52
C PRO A 134 3.07 -1.19 -24.79
N ILE A 135 2.81 -0.39 -25.82
CA ILE A 135 3.63 0.77 -26.17
C ILE A 135 2.77 2.03 -26.29
N GLU A 136 3.33 3.18 -25.89
CA GLU A 136 2.67 4.46 -26.10
C GLU A 136 2.55 4.78 -27.59
N ILE A 137 1.32 5.04 -28.04
CA ILE A 137 1.03 5.43 -29.41
C ILE A 137 1.35 6.93 -29.56
N LYS A 138 2.49 7.27 -30.16
CA LYS A 138 2.91 8.67 -30.29
C LYS A 138 2.23 9.43 -31.44
N ASN A 139 1.70 8.77 -32.47
CA ASN A 139 1.02 9.41 -33.62
C ASN A 139 0.13 8.43 -34.44
N GLY A 140 -1.20 8.48 -34.28
CA GLY A 140 -2.18 7.79 -35.16
C GLY A 140 -2.37 6.28 -34.96
N ASN A 141 -3.34 5.70 -35.68
CA ASN A 141 -3.72 4.28 -35.60
C ASN A 141 -2.53 3.36 -35.93
N HIS A 142 -2.00 2.71 -34.90
CA HIS A 142 -0.86 1.79 -34.91
C HIS A 142 -1.14 0.60 -33.99
N GLN A 143 -0.33 -0.45 -34.14
CA GLN A 143 -0.33 -1.58 -33.22
C GLN A 143 -0.05 -1.09 -31.77
N PRO A 144 -0.97 -1.32 -30.80
CA PRO A 144 -0.86 -0.79 -29.43
C PRO A 144 0.15 -1.53 -28.56
N PHE A 145 0.82 -2.54 -29.12
CA PHE A 145 1.82 -3.37 -28.46
C PHE A 145 2.96 -3.72 -29.42
N ARG A 146 4.08 -4.18 -28.87
CA ARG A 146 5.20 -4.78 -29.59
C ARG A 146 5.57 -6.09 -28.91
N TYR A 147 6.25 -6.99 -29.61
CA TYR A 147 6.84 -8.16 -28.97
C TYR A 147 8.14 -7.76 -28.28
N LEU A 148 8.29 -8.18 -27.02
CA LEU A 148 9.40 -7.82 -26.14
C LEU A 148 10.27 -9.04 -25.82
N GLY A 149 11.58 -8.83 -25.82
CA GLY A 149 12.56 -9.82 -25.42
C GLY A 149 12.96 -10.76 -26.56
N ARG A 150 14.26 -10.90 -26.81
CA ARG A 150 14.81 -11.85 -27.80
C ARG A 150 15.98 -12.64 -27.22
N LYS A 151 16.24 -13.82 -27.78
CA LYS A 151 17.43 -14.63 -27.53
C LYS A 151 18.26 -14.79 -28.80
N LEU A 152 19.58 -14.66 -28.70
CA LEU A 152 20.52 -14.82 -29.81
C LEU A 152 21.68 -15.71 -29.38
N PRO A 153 22.18 -16.62 -30.24
CA PRO A 153 23.51 -17.21 -30.04
C PRO A 153 24.57 -16.12 -29.89
N ILE A 154 25.60 -16.35 -29.10
CA ILE A 154 26.61 -15.33 -28.78
C ILE A 154 27.28 -14.76 -30.05
N GLU A 155 27.50 -15.60 -31.07
CA GLU A 155 28.12 -15.21 -32.33
C GLU A 155 27.24 -14.21 -33.09
N ALA A 156 25.92 -14.46 -33.14
CA ALA A 156 24.96 -13.57 -33.79
C ALA A 156 24.76 -12.26 -33.00
N TRP A 157 24.85 -12.31 -31.67
CA TRP A 157 24.76 -11.10 -30.86
C TRP A 157 25.95 -10.15 -31.09
N LEU A 158 27.17 -10.70 -31.29
CA LEU A 158 28.38 -9.93 -31.55
C LEU A 158 28.36 -9.19 -32.90
N GLU A 159 27.53 -9.61 -33.86
CA GLU A 159 27.39 -8.93 -35.16
C GLU A 159 26.76 -7.53 -35.02
N ASN A 160 26.02 -7.28 -33.92
CA ASN A 160 25.33 -6.04 -33.57
C ASN A 160 24.32 -5.54 -34.64
N ASP A 161 23.03 -5.49 -34.30
CA ASP A 161 22.01 -4.95 -35.21
C ASP A 161 21.89 -3.42 -35.05
N PRO A 162 22.33 -2.61 -36.04
CA PRO A 162 22.29 -1.15 -35.94
C PRO A 162 20.86 -0.58 -35.98
N LYS A 163 19.88 -1.41 -36.33
CA LYS A 163 18.45 -1.05 -36.38
C LYS A 163 17.67 -1.66 -35.22
N ALA A 164 18.35 -2.11 -34.17
CA ALA A 164 17.71 -2.60 -32.96
C ALA A 164 17.02 -1.45 -32.21
N GLU A 165 15.79 -1.68 -31.79
CA GLU A 165 15.02 -0.79 -30.92
C GLU A 165 14.91 -1.43 -29.54
N TYR A 166 14.99 -0.61 -28.49
CA TYR A 166 14.96 -1.07 -27.10
C TYR A 166 13.95 -0.27 -26.28
N LEU A 167 13.31 -0.94 -25.33
CA LEU A 167 12.41 -0.34 -24.37
C LEU A 167 13.18 0.68 -23.51
N PRO A 168 12.69 1.93 -23.35
CA PRO A 168 13.42 2.95 -22.59
C PRO A 168 13.68 2.58 -21.14
N LEU A 169 12.69 1.99 -20.47
CA LEU A 169 12.73 1.58 -19.08
C LEU A 169 12.05 0.21 -18.91
N LEU A 170 12.81 -0.77 -18.45
CA LEU A 170 12.31 -2.08 -18.03
C LEU A 170 12.43 -2.16 -16.50
N THR A 171 11.36 -2.61 -15.83
CA THR A 171 11.30 -2.75 -14.36
C THR A 171 10.79 -4.14 -13.98
N ALA A 172 10.84 -4.48 -12.69
CA ALA A 172 10.32 -5.74 -12.17
C ALA A 172 8.80 -5.95 -12.38
N VAL A 173 8.03 -4.86 -12.56
CA VAL A 173 6.57 -4.90 -12.77
C VAL A 173 6.17 -4.72 -14.24
N GLY A 174 7.13 -4.66 -15.17
CA GLY A 174 6.85 -4.50 -16.60
C GLY A 174 5.92 -3.32 -16.89
N TYR A 175 4.75 -3.61 -17.48
CA TYR A 175 3.72 -2.62 -17.83
C TYR A 175 2.78 -2.25 -16.66
N GLY A 176 3.14 -2.61 -15.43
CA GLY A 176 2.33 -2.38 -14.22
C GLY A 176 1.72 -3.65 -13.62
N GLU A 177 2.03 -4.82 -14.17
CA GLU A 177 1.60 -6.12 -13.64
C GLU A 177 2.50 -6.55 -12.47
N PRO A 178 2.00 -6.61 -11.22
CA PRO A 178 2.83 -6.89 -10.04
C PRO A 178 3.55 -8.24 -10.08
N THR A 179 2.99 -9.23 -10.80
CA THR A 179 3.58 -10.57 -10.93
C THR A 179 4.50 -10.70 -12.14
N PHE A 180 4.77 -9.62 -12.89
CA PHE A 180 5.49 -9.67 -14.17
C PHE A 180 6.81 -10.45 -14.09
N ALA A 181 7.74 -10.08 -13.21
CA ALA A 181 9.01 -10.79 -13.06
C ALA A 181 8.92 -12.13 -12.31
N ALA A 182 7.89 -12.31 -11.48
CA ALA A 182 7.73 -13.49 -10.62
C ALA A 182 7.03 -14.67 -11.32
N PHE A 183 6.18 -14.38 -12.31
CA PHE A 183 5.39 -15.38 -13.01
C PHE A 183 5.92 -15.64 -14.43
N TYR A 184 6.45 -16.83 -14.67
CA TYR A 184 7.16 -17.18 -15.91
C TYR A 184 6.36 -16.86 -17.19
N PRO A 185 5.07 -17.20 -17.33
CA PRO A 185 4.29 -16.85 -18.52
C PRO A 185 4.32 -15.36 -18.88
N ASN A 186 4.32 -14.45 -17.88
CA ASN A 186 4.36 -13.01 -18.10
C ASN A 186 5.69 -12.51 -18.66
N CYS A 187 6.80 -13.23 -18.45
CA CYS A 187 8.14 -12.73 -18.74
C CYS A 187 9.10 -13.76 -19.35
N HIS A 188 8.59 -14.83 -19.94
CA HIS A 188 9.40 -15.97 -20.40
C HIS A 188 10.47 -15.61 -21.45
N SER A 189 10.32 -14.47 -22.15
CA SER A 189 11.30 -13.92 -23.10
C SER A 189 12.19 -12.80 -22.54
N VAL A 190 11.90 -12.35 -21.32
CA VAL A 190 12.47 -11.17 -20.67
C VAL A 190 13.35 -11.60 -19.50
N PHE A 191 12.80 -12.35 -18.54
CA PHE A 191 13.51 -12.91 -17.38
C PHE A 191 13.52 -14.44 -17.39
N GLY A 192 13.33 -15.02 -18.56
CA GLY A 192 13.34 -16.46 -18.79
C GLY A 192 14.18 -16.84 -20.00
N PHE A 193 14.48 -18.13 -20.08
CA PHE A 193 15.16 -18.71 -21.24
C PHE A 193 14.62 -20.11 -21.51
N TYR A 194 14.32 -20.39 -22.78
CA TYR A 194 13.95 -21.72 -23.23
C TYR A 194 15.09 -22.35 -24.02
N ASP A 195 15.57 -23.50 -23.56
CA ASP A 195 16.49 -24.40 -24.25
C ASP A 195 15.72 -25.58 -24.81
N ASP A 196 15.84 -25.83 -26.11
CA ASP A 196 15.20 -26.96 -26.80
C ASP A 196 15.89 -28.31 -26.50
N TYR A 197 16.98 -28.28 -25.73
CA TYR A 197 17.63 -29.49 -25.23
C TYR A 197 16.71 -30.30 -24.33
N SER A 198 16.33 -31.49 -24.80
CA SER A 198 15.54 -32.47 -24.06
C SER A 198 16.40 -33.70 -23.76
N PRO A 199 17.18 -33.71 -22.68
CA PRO A 199 18.08 -34.82 -22.36
C PRO A 199 17.32 -36.08 -21.95
N GLU A 200 17.86 -37.26 -22.26
CA GLU A 200 17.49 -38.51 -21.57
C GLU A 200 18.08 -38.57 -20.15
N ASN A 201 19.28 -37.97 -19.95
CA ASN A 201 19.95 -37.85 -18.66
C ASN A 201 20.41 -36.39 -18.43
N THR A 202 20.06 -35.83 -17.28
CA THR A 202 20.41 -34.47 -16.87
C THR A 202 21.74 -34.42 -16.09
N ASP A 203 22.37 -35.56 -15.79
CA ASP A 203 23.62 -35.60 -15.04
C ASP A 203 24.74 -34.83 -15.77
N GLY A 204 25.50 -34.03 -15.02
CA GLY A 204 26.55 -33.17 -15.55
C GLY A 204 26.07 -31.95 -16.34
N LEU A 205 24.76 -31.68 -16.40
CA LEU A 205 24.22 -30.46 -17.01
C LEU A 205 24.33 -29.28 -16.05
N GLN A 206 24.88 -28.17 -16.53
CA GLN A 206 25.01 -26.92 -15.79
C GLN A 206 24.55 -25.74 -16.65
N TYR A 207 23.86 -24.80 -16.01
CA TYR A 207 23.57 -23.48 -16.57
C TYR A 207 24.19 -22.39 -15.70
N ASP A 208 24.87 -21.45 -16.34
CA ASP A 208 25.32 -20.20 -15.74
C ASP A 208 24.52 -19.05 -16.36
N VAL A 209 24.01 -18.14 -15.54
CA VAL A 209 23.32 -16.92 -15.96
C VAL A 209 24.09 -15.73 -15.41
N ILE A 210 24.49 -14.81 -16.29
CA ILE A 210 25.22 -13.58 -15.95
C ILE A 210 24.46 -12.39 -16.52
N ALA A 211 24.16 -11.39 -15.70
CA ALA A 211 23.34 -10.24 -16.09
C ALA A 211 24.07 -8.91 -15.94
N TRP A 212 23.84 -7.99 -16.87
CA TRP A 212 24.33 -6.61 -16.76
C TRP A 212 23.37 -5.62 -17.42
N TYR A 213 23.62 -4.34 -17.18
CA TYR A 213 22.96 -3.25 -17.90
C TYR A 213 23.69 -2.97 -19.21
N GLY A 214 22.99 -3.04 -20.34
CA GLY A 214 23.52 -2.66 -21.64
C GLY A 214 23.93 -1.19 -21.72
N ASP A 215 23.33 -0.33 -20.88
CA ASP A 215 23.66 1.08 -20.72
C ASP A 215 23.96 1.38 -19.24
N LEU A 216 25.17 1.88 -18.95
CA LEU A 216 25.62 2.15 -17.60
C LEU A 216 24.82 3.28 -16.93
N GLU A 217 24.30 4.23 -17.71
CA GLU A 217 23.48 5.33 -17.16
C GLU A 217 22.12 4.82 -16.66
N LYS A 218 21.69 3.62 -17.08
CA LYS A 218 20.48 2.95 -16.60
C LYS A 218 20.74 2.00 -15.43
N ASP A 219 21.99 1.76 -15.06
CA ASP A 219 22.34 0.93 -13.90
C ASP A 219 21.89 1.64 -12.61
N TYR A 220 20.88 1.09 -11.93
CA TYR A 220 20.32 1.69 -10.73
C TYR A 220 21.33 1.83 -9.59
N PHE A 221 22.28 0.89 -9.48
CA PHE A 221 23.37 0.97 -8.52
C PHE A 221 24.33 2.10 -8.89
N ASN A 222 24.71 2.21 -10.17
CA ASN A 222 25.53 3.33 -10.65
C ASN A 222 24.89 4.69 -10.36
N GLN A 223 23.61 4.87 -10.73
CA GLN A 223 22.86 6.11 -10.47
C GLN A 223 22.90 6.49 -8.99
N PHE A 224 22.67 5.52 -8.10
CA PHE A 224 22.75 5.75 -6.66
C PHE A 224 24.14 6.19 -6.21
N ILE A 225 25.19 5.52 -6.68
CA ILE A 225 26.59 5.88 -6.34
C ILE A 225 26.91 7.28 -6.85
N GLN A 226 26.57 7.62 -8.09
CA GLN A 226 26.85 8.95 -8.66
C GLN A 226 26.12 10.07 -7.91
N LEU A 227 24.89 9.81 -7.46
CA LEU A 227 24.16 10.76 -6.61
C LEU A 227 24.88 10.96 -5.27
N LYS A 228 25.30 9.88 -4.61
CA LYS A 228 25.97 9.94 -3.30
C LYS A 228 27.40 10.47 -3.33
N LEU A 229 28.10 10.31 -4.45
CA LEU A 229 29.42 10.93 -4.65
C LEU A 229 29.33 12.46 -4.71
N LYS A 230 28.21 13.03 -5.20
CA LYS A 230 27.97 14.49 -5.17
C LYS A 230 27.82 15.03 -3.73
N ASP A 231 27.34 14.20 -2.81
CA ASP A 231 27.19 14.54 -1.39
C ASP A 231 28.53 14.54 -0.61
N LYS A 232 29.66 14.20 -1.27
CA LYS A 232 31.02 14.14 -0.70
C LYS A 232 31.15 13.23 0.54
N LEU A 233 30.38 12.14 0.57
CA LEU A 233 30.42 11.15 1.64
C LEU A 233 31.77 10.40 1.68
N SER A 234 32.19 9.99 2.87
CA SER A 234 33.32 9.07 3.04
C SER A 234 32.95 7.65 2.56
N THR A 235 33.97 6.82 2.27
CA THR A 235 33.77 5.42 1.85
C THR A 235 32.91 4.62 2.84
N GLN A 236 33.09 4.82 4.15
CA GLN A 236 32.32 4.11 5.18
C GLN A 236 30.85 4.55 5.20
N GLU A 237 30.58 5.85 5.07
CA GLU A 237 29.21 6.36 5.00
C GLU A 237 28.50 5.87 3.73
N LEU A 238 29.24 5.76 2.61
CA LEU A 238 28.69 5.23 1.38
C LEU A 238 28.38 3.72 1.48
N ILE A 239 29.24 2.91 2.09
CA ILE A 239 28.95 1.48 2.35
C ILE A 239 27.68 1.35 3.20
N LYS A 240 27.56 2.13 4.27
CA LYS A 240 26.38 2.12 5.12
C LYS A 240 25.11 2.53 4.34
N ALA A 241 25.21 3.56 3.50
CA ALA A 241 24.11 3.99 2.65
C ALA A 241 23.67 2.89 1.65
N ILE A 242 24.62 2.11 1.13
CA ILE A 242 24.32 0.96 0.27
C ILE A 242 23.64 -0.16 1.05
N GLN A 243 24.16 -0.52 2.22
CA GLN A 243 23.53 -1.52 3.11
C GLN A 243 22.10 -1.13 3.49
N GLU A 244 21.85 0.16 3.79
CA GLU A 244 20.52 0.66 4.10
C GLU A 244 19.58 0.61 2.89
N LYS A 245 20.06 1.02 1.72
CA LYS A 245 19.24 1.14 0.50
C LYS A 245 18.99 -0.20 -0.21
N PHE A 246 20.03 -1.00 -0.38
CA PHE A 246 20.01 -2.23 -1.18
C PHE A 246 19.97 -3.51 -0.32
N LYS A 247 20.30 -3.42 0.97
CA LYS A 247 20.51 -4.59 1.83
C LYS A 247 21.63 -5.50 1.30
N TRP A 248 22.66 -4.92 0.71
CA TRP A 248 23.82 -5.63 0.19
C TRP A 248 25.04 -5.42 1.09
N ASP A 249 25.73 -6.50 1.41
CA ASP A 249 27.04 -6.47 2.06
C ASP A 249 28.14 -6.41 1.01
N ILE A 250 29.01 -5.42 1.09
CA ILE A 250 30.06 -5.18 0.10
C ILE A 250 31.42 -5.34 0.76
N PRO A 251 32.27 -6.29 0.29
CA PRO A 251 33.54 -6.62 0.93
C PRO A 251 34.66 -5.62 0.57
N ILE A 252 34.50 -4.35 0.95
CA ILE A 252 35.46 -3.24 0.66
C ILE A 252 36.12 -2.76 1.95
N LYS A 253 37.44 -2.58 1.91
CA LYS A 253 38.19 -1.92 3.00
C LYS A 253 38.10 -0.40 2.86
N SER A 254 38.13 0.34 3.98
CA SER A 254 37.87 1.80 4.05
C SER A 254 38.62 2.71 3.04
N ASN A 255 39.69 2.23 2.39
CA ASN A 255 40.51 3.00 1.45
C ASN A 255 40.40 2.54 -0.02
N GLU A 256 39.56 1.55 -0.33
CA GLU A 256 39.39 1.01 -1.68
C GLU A 256 38.27 1.75 -2.45
N GLN A 257 38.40 1.81 -3.78
CA GLN A 257 37.38 2.42 -4.63
C GLN A 257 36.14 1.53 -4.71
N ILE A 258 34.97 2.15 -4.53
CA ILE A 258 33.68 1.46 -4.63
C ILE A 258 33.37 1.16 -6.11
N PRO A 259 32.98 -0.08 -6.45
CA PRO A 259 32.50 -0.42 -7.78
C PRO A 259 31.42 0.53 -8.25
N GLN A 260 31.47 0.91 -9.52
CA GLN A 260 30.47 1.78 -10.12
C GLN A 260 29.49 1.02 -11.02
N ARG A 261 29.62 -0.30 -11.10
CA ARG A 261 28.78 -1.16 -11.93
C ARG A 261 28.38 -2.39 -11.15
N MET A 262 27.15 -2.84 -11.33
CA MET A 262 26.69 -4.13 -10.85
C MET A 262 26.58 -5.17 -11.97
N LEU A 263 26.72 -6.43 -11.59
CA LEU A 263 26.49 -7.60 -12.43
C LEU A 263 25.79 -8.65 -11.58
N CYS A 264 24.76 -9.31 -12.11
CA CYS A 264 24.13 -10.43 -11.41
C CYS A 264 24.71 -11.76 -11.91
N TYR A 265 24.76 -12.77 -11.04
CA TYR A 265 25.18 -14.11 -11.43
C TYR A 265 24.39 -15.21 -10.72
N ALA A 266 24.20 -16.33 -11.42
CA ALA A 266 23.67 -17.56 -10.86
C ALA A 266 24.23 -18.79 -11.58
N ARG A 267 24.27 -19.91 -10.88
CA ARG A 267 24.61 -21.22 -11.42
C ARG A 267 23.63 -22.27 -10.93
N LEU A 268 23.13 -23.07 -11.86
CA LEU A 268 22.27 -24.21 -11.61
C LEU A 268 22.93 -25.48 -12.13
N LYS A 269 23.14 -26.48 -11.27
CA LYS A 269 23.63 -27.81 -11.65
C LYS A 269 22.51 -28.82 -11.53
N PHE A 270 22.38 -29.73 -12.48
CA PHE A 270 21.40 -30.82 -12.42
C PHE A 270 22.02 -32.03 -11.73
N ALA A 271 21.32 -32.54 -10.71
CA ALA A 271 21.64 -33.81 -10.08
C ALA A 271 20.81 -34.95 -10.71
N SER A 272 21.14 -36.20 -10.36
CA SER A 272 20.32 -37.36 -10.73
C SER A 272 18.96 -37.27 -10.04
N SER A 273 17.87 -37.19 -10.82
CA SER A 273 16.52 -36.98 -10.29
C SER A 273 16.05 -38.13 -9.39
N THR A 274 15.72 -37.85 -8.14
CA THR A 274 14.92 -38.76 -7.30
C THR A 274 13.44 -38.48 -7.56
N ASN A 275 12.84 -39.23 -8.48
CA ASN A 275 11.40 -39.15 -8.74
C ASN A 275 10.62 -39.60 -7.49
N THR A 276 10.22 -38.65 -6.65
CA THR A 276 9.14 -38.87 -5.70
C THR A 276 8.10 -37.79 -5.91
N GLU A 277 7.02 -38.12 -6.63
CA GLU A 277 5.78 -37.35 -6.53
C GLU A 277 5.34 -37.42 -5.06
N ARG A 278 5.50 -36.30 -4.33
CA ARG A 278 5.02 -36.19 -2.96
C ARG A 278 3.59 -35.68 -3.01
N GLU A 279 2.69 -36.43 -2.39
CA GLU A 279 1.35 -35.97 -2.09
C GLU A 279 1.48 -34.89 -1.01
N ILE A 280 1.03 -33.67 -1.31
CA ILE A 280 1.24 -32.53 -0.42
C ILE A 280 -0.07 -32.18 0.28
N SER A 281 -0.08 -32.27 1.61
CA SER A 281 -1.23 -31.92 2.44
C SER A 281 -1.25 -30.43 2.75
N VAL A 282 -2.43 -29.82 2.70
CA VAL A 282 -2.68 -28.42 3.08
C VAL A 282 -3.90 -28.39 4.00
N GLU A 283 -3.73 -27.75 5.16
CA GLU A 283 -4.81 -27.41 6.09
C GLU A 283 -5.26 -25.97 5.83
N VAL A 284 -6.54 -25.68 6.04
CA VAL A 284 -7.14 -24.37 5.75
C VAL A 284 -7.84 -23.82 6.98
N ALA A 285 -7.64 -22.54 7.26
CA ALA A 285 -8.40 -21.78 8.24
C ALA A 285 -8.91 -20.47 7.62
N VAL A 286 -10.03 -19.96 8.12
CA VAL A 286 -10.68 -18.75 7.63
C VAL A 286 -10.89 -17.78 8.79
N GLY A 287 -10.72 -16.49 8.54
CA GLY A 287 -11.00 -15.42 9.51
C GLY A 287 -11.21 -14.08 8.81
N ASN A 288 -11.61 -13.04 9.53
CA ASN A 288 -11.77 -11.70 8.95
C ASN A 288 -10.42 -11.00 8.71
N THR A 289 -9.39 -11.45 9.42
CA THR A 289 -8.00 -10.99 9.24
C THR A 289 -7.04 -12.18 9.16
N GLY A 290 -5.84 -11.96 8.61
CA GLY A 290 -4.81 -13.00 8.57
C GLY A 290 -4.36 -13.47 9.95
N THR A 291 -4.34 -12.59 10.95
CA THR A 291 -4.03 -12.99 12.33
C THR A 291 -5.17 -13.81 12.93
N GLU A 292 -6.44 -13.47 12.66
CA GLU A 292 -7.59 -14.23 13.16
C GLU A 292 -7.64 -15.64 12.56
N ALA A 293 -7.43 -15.79 11.25
CA ALA A 293 -7.36 -17.09 10.60
C ALA A 293 -6.22 -17.95 11.19
N LEU A 294 -5.09 -17.32 11.54
CA LEU A 294 -3.95 -17.98 12.19
C LEU A 294 -4.22 -18.31 13.65
N SER A 295 -4.90 -17.44 14.39
CA SER A 295 -5.36 -17.68 15.75
C SER A 295 -6.31 -18.87 15.78
N ALA A 296 -7.24 -18.99 14.82
CA ALA A 296 -8.14 -20.13 14.69
C ALA A 296 -7.39 -21.45 14.46
N TYR A 297 -6.44 -21.46 13.52
CA TYR A 297 -5.56 -22.61 13.28
C TYR A 297 -4.75 -22.98 14.54
N LEU A 298 -4.13 -22.00 15.19
CA LEU A 298 -3.30 -22.24 16.38
C LEU A 298 -4.14 -22.68 17.59
N GLY A 299 -5.36 -22.17 17.76
CA GLY A 299 -6.28 -22.61 18.79
C GLY A 299 -6.55 -24.10 18.72
N GLN A 300 -6.84 -24.60 17.51
CA GLN A 300 -7.03 -26.02 17.26
C GLN A 300 -5.76 -26.85 17.52
N LYS A 301 -4.58 -26.34 17.09
CA LYS A 301 -3.30 -27.06 17.23
C LYS A 301 -2.74 -27.07 18.66
N ILE A 302 -2.96 -26.01 19.43
CA ILE A 302 -2.45 -25.89 20.81
C ILE A 302 -3.32 -26.70 21.77
N ASP A 303 -4.64 -26.47 21.77
CA ASP A 303 -5.61 -27.24 22.56
C ASP A 303 -7.03 -27.11 21.97
N ASN A 304 -7.46 -28.14 21.25
CA ASN A 304 -8.76 -28.21 20.61
C ASN A 304 -9.95 -28.05 21.56
N ASN A 305 -9.82 -28.38 22.86
CA ASN A 305 -10.92 -28.22 23.82
C ASN A 305 -11.09 -26.77 24.30
N SER A 306 -10.06 -25.93 24.12
CA SER A 306 -10.01 -24.55 24.61
C SER A 306 -9.79 -23.56 23.47
N GLN A 307 -10.14 -23.94 22.24
CA GLN A 307 -9.86 -23.19 21.01
C GLN A 307 -10.29 -21.71 21.11
N SER A 308 -11.55 -21.44 21.49
CA SER A 308 -12.09 -20.07 21.59
C SER A 308 -11.29 -19.20 22.57
N ILE A 309 -10.86 -19.75 23.71
CA ILE A 309 -10.08 -19.01 24.71
C ILE A 309 -8.70 -18.64 24.14
N ILE A 310 -8.07 -19.58 23.41
CA ILE A 310 -6.75 -19.37 22.81
C ILE A 310 -6.83 -18.34 21.68
N GLU A 311 -7.86 -18.42 20.84
CA GLU A 311 -8.13 -17.43 19.79
C GLU A 311 -8.24 -16.02 20.38
N ASP A 312 -9.07 -15.85 21.39
CA ASP A 312 -9.29 -14.55 22.04
C ASP A 312 -7.99 -14.01 22.68
N GLN A 313 -7.21 -14.88 23.31
CA GLN A 313 -5.91 -14.48 23.88
C GLN A 313 -4.93 -14.01 22.79
N LEU A 314 -4.81 -14.76 21.69
CA LEU A 314 -3.91 -14.40 20.59
C LEU A 314 -4.36 -13.09 19.91
N GLU A 315 -5.66 -12.90 19.69
CA GLU A 315 -6.18 -11.65 19.14
C GLU A 315 -6.01 -10.48 20.11
N ALA A 316 -6.16 -10.70 21.42
CA ALA A 316 -5.91 -9.67 22.43
C ALA A 316 -4.46 -9.17 22.41
N LEU A 317 -3.48 -10.04 22.11
CA LEU A 317 -2.08 -9.62 21.93
C LEU A 317 -1.95 -8.61 20.78
N THR A 318 -2.68 -8.83 19.69
CA THR A 318 -2.65 -7.93 18.53
C THR A 318 -3.34 -6.58 18.78
N LEU A 319 -4.28 -6.54 19.73
CA LEU A 319 -5.07 -5.36 20.11
C LEU A 319 -4.53 -4.62 21.35
N SER A 320 -3.48 -5.14 21.99
CA SER A 320 -2.98 -4.66 23.28
C SER A 320 -2.71 -3.15 23.32
N SER A 321 -2.05 -2.58 22.30
CA SER A 321 -1.79 -1.13 22.23
C SER A 321 -3.05 -0.25 22.20
N SER A 322 -4.15 -0.75 21.66
CA SER A 322 -5.42 -0.01 21.57
C SER A 322 -6.24 -0.07 22.86
N LEU A 323 -5.97 -1.08 23.70
CA LEU A 323 -6.71 -1.36 24.93
C LEU A 323 -5.94 -0.93 26.21
N GLU A 324 -4.64 -0.64 26.12
CA GLU A 324 -3.76 -0.28 27.25
C GLU A 324 -4.24 0.92 28.11
N HIS A 325 -5.04 1.83 27.54
CA HIS A 325 -5.53 3.03 28.24
C HIS A 325 -6.93 2.86 28.89
N ARG A 326 -7.54 1.67 28.83
CA ARG A 326 -8.92 1.45 29.31
C ARG A 326 -8.93 0.59 30.58
N GLN A 327 -9.68 1.02 31.61
CA GLN A 327 -9.72 0.36 32.93
C GLN A 327 -11.03 -0.41 33.22
N LEU A 328 -12.09 -0.22 32.42
CA LEU A 328 -13.43 -0.82 32.60
C LEU A 328 -13.91 -1.47 31.30
N ASP A 329 -14.80 -2.47 31.42
CA ASP A 329 -15.48 -3.18 30.32
C ASP A 329 -14.57 -3.80 29.26
N LEU A 330 -13.40 -4.30 29.68
CA LEU A 330 -12.37 -4.83 28.78
C LEU A 330 -12.87 -5.92 27.82
N THR A 331 -13.77 -6.80 28.27
CA THR A 331 -14.33 -7.87 27.42
C THR A 331 -15.20 -7.30 26.29
N ALA A 332 -16.18 -6.47 26.63
CA ALA A 332 -17.06 -5.85 25.62
C ALA A 332 -16.26 -4.91 24.68
N LYS A 333 -15.25 -4.21 25.20
CA LYS A 333 -14.36 -3.37 24.37
C LYS A 333 -13.41 -4.18 23.49
N PHE A 334 -13.02 -5.37 23.92
CA PHE A 334 -12.25 -6.31 23.08
C PHE A 334 -13.12 -6.85 21.95
N GLU A 335 -14.35 -7.29 22.25
CA GLU A 335 -15.32 -7.75 21.24
C GLU A 335 -15.64 -6.66 20.22
N GLU A 336 -15.88 -5.42 20.68
CA GLU A 336 -16.07 -4.25 19.81
C GLU A 336 -14.86 -4.01 18.91
N ALA A 337 -13.63 -4.02 19.46
CA ALA A 337 -12.41 -3.79 18.68
C ALA A 337 -12.08 -4.93 17.71
N ARG A 338 -12.42 -6.18 18.06
CA ARG A 338 -12.29 -7.34 17.18
C ARG A 338 -13.30 -7.25 16.03
N HIS A 339 -14.55 -6.89 16.32
CA HIS A 339 -15.58 -6.66 15.31
C HIS A 339 -15.22 -5.47 14.39
N GLU A 340 -14.75 -4.34 14.93
CA GLU A 340 -14.32 -3.17 14.15
C GLU A 340 -13.25 -3.52 13.11
N LYS A 341 -12.34 -4.46 13.42
CA LYS A 341 -11.32 -4.94 12.47
C LYS A 341 -11.88 -5.70 11.26
N GLY A 342 -13.10 -6.22 11.35
CA GLY A 342 -13.83 -6.82 10.23
C GLY A 342 -14.38 -5.80 9.24
N PHE A 343 -14.16 -4.50 9.48
CA PHE A 343 -14.64 -3.42 8.63
C PHE A 343 -13.54 -2.41 8.34
N ASN A 344 -13.57 -1.86 7.13
CA ASN A 344 -12.82 -0.68 6.77
C ASN A 344 -13.69 0.55 6.96
N ALA A 345 -13.13 1.55 7.62
CA ALA A 345 -13.72 2.87 7.72
C ALA A 345 -13.63 3.60 6.36
N VAL A 346 -14.77 4.01 5.82
CA VAL A 346 -14.88 4.87 4.65
C VAL A 346 -15.25 6.28 5.11
N SER A 347 -14.48 7.28 4.68
CA SER A 347 -14.76 8.67 5.02
C SER A 347 -16.08 9.12 4.41
N SER A 348 -16.93 9.81 5.17
CA SER A 348 -18.13 10.49 4.63
C SER A 348 -17.88 11.97 4.33
N GLY A 349 -16.63 12.37 4.16
CA GLY A 349 -16.23 13.75 3.95
C GLY A 349 -15.71 14.45 5.22
N THR A 350 -15.84 15.77 5.25
CA THR A 350 -15.20 16.64 6.24
C THR A 350 -16.25 17.31 7.12
N ILE A 351 -15.98 17.40 8.41
CA ILE A 351 -16.72 18.29 9.30
C ILE A 351 -15.74 19.28 9.93
N TRP A 352 -16.13 20.55 9.96
CA TRP A 352 -15.36 21.60 10.57
C TRP A 352 -15.73 21.71 12.05
N THR A 353 -14.71 21.77 12.90
CA THR A 353 -14.85 21.97 14.34
C THR A 353 -13.96 23.12 14.81
N ILE A 354 -14.31 23.70 15.96
CA ILE A 354 -13.52 24.74 16.60
C ILE A 354 -12.91 24.17 17.87
N THR A 355 -11.59 24.19 17.95
CA THR A 355 -10.84 23.79 19.14
C THR A 355 -10.16 24.99 19.75
N LEU A 356 -10.04 25.02 21.08
CA LEU A 356 -9.15 25.96 21.76
C LEU A 356 -7.69 25.56 21.48
N GLY A 357 -6.83 26.52 21.15
CA GLY A 357 -5.41 26.26 20.95
C GLY A 357 -4.78 25.65 22.21
N SER A 358 -4.16 24.46 22.11
CA SER A 358 -3.55 23.84 23.28
C SER A 358 -2.39 24.69 23.81
N THR A 359 -2.36 24.96 25.11
CA THR A 359 -1.12 25.27 25.80
C THR A 359 -0.22 24.04 25.71
N ASN A 360 1.02 24.20 25.23
CA ASN A 360 2.01 23.12 25.13
C ASN A 360 2.35 22.54 26.51
N ALA A 361 1.50 21.68 27.05
CA ALA A 361 1.82 20.76 28.13
C ALA A 361 2.13 19.41 27.49
N THR A 362 3.38 18.98 27.56
CA THR A 362 3.94 17.77 26.98
C THR A 362 3.49 16.46 27.66
N THR A 363 2.40 16.48 28.40
CA THR A 363 1.80 15.30 29.02
C THR A 363 0.29 15.39 28.88
N ALA A 364 -0.26 14.60 27.95
CA ALA A 364 -1.70 14.41 27.82
C ALA A 364 -2.19 13.64 29.06
N ASN A 365 -2.95 14.32 29.92
CA ASN A 365 -3.60 13.70 31.07
C ASN A 365 -5.09 13.49 30.76
N ALA A 366 -5.64 12.32 31.10
CA ALA A 366 -7.03 11.99 30.76
C ALA A 366 -8.06 12.88 31.49
N GLU A 367 -7.69 13.46 32.64
CA GLU A 367 -8.51 14.41 33.39
C GLU A 367 -8.68 15.76 32.66
N ASP A 368 -7.69 16.20 31.87
CA ASP A 368 -7.77 17.44 31.09
C ASP A 368 -8.69 17.29 29.85
N ALA A 369 -8.86 16.06 29.34
CA ALA A 369 -9.77 15.76 28.24
C ALA A 369 -11.24 15.75 28.69
N GLN A 370 -11.52 15.33 29.92
CA GLN A 370 -12.85 15.41 30.52
C GLN A 370 -13.23 16.86 30.91
N ALA A 371 -12.26 17.74 31.18
CA ALA A 371 -12.48 19.17 31.44
C ALA A 371 -12.57 20.04 30.17
N GLN A 372 -12.26 19.49 28.98
CA GLN A 372 -12.55 20.11 27.67
C GLN A 372 -14.03 19.98 27.26
N SER A 373 -14.88 19.48 28.16
CA SER A 373 -16.33 19.43 28.02
C SER A 373 -16.91 20.85 27.95
N GLU A 374 -17.58 21.15 26.83
CA GLU A 374 -18.37 22.35 26.54
C GLU A 374 -17.57 23.66 26.35
N VAL A 375 -16.89 23.78 25.21
CA VAL A 375 -16.50 25.09 24.68
C VAL A 375 -17.78 25.87 24.34
N THR A 376 -18.18 26.81 25.19
CA THR A 376 -19.25 27.75 24.87
C THR A 376 -18.74 28.69 23.78
N LEU A 377 -19.22 28.50 22.55
CA LEU A 377 -18.87 29.35 21.42
C LEU A 377 -19.63 30.68 21.52
N PRO A 378 -19.02 31.81 21.11
CA PRO A 378 -19.73 33.06 20.95
C PRO A 378 -20.94 32.92 20.00
N ASP A 379 -22.03 33.63 20.30
CA ASP A 379 -23.32 33.55 19.57
C ASP A 379 -23.20 33.83 18.05
N ASN A 380 -22.15 34.54 17.61
CA ASN A 380 -21.91 34.85 16.20
C ASN A 380 -21.09 33.78 15.46
N ILE A 381 -20.42 32.86 16.16
CA ILE A 381 -19.56 31.81 15.59
C ILE A 381 -20.37 30.53 15.37
N ALA A 382 -21.16 30.10 16.35
CA ALA A 382 -21.86 28.81 16.29
C ALA A 382 -22.79 28.68 15.06
N PRO A 383 -23.63 29.68 14.70
CA PRO A 383 -24.47 29.61 13.50
C PRO A 383 -23.65 29.57 12.20
N LYS A 384 -22.52 30.30 12.16
CA LYS A 384 -21.62 30.32 10.99
C LYS A 384 -20.86 29.01 10.81
N LEU A 385 -20.47 28.37 11.92
CA LEU A 385 -19.88 27.03 11.90
C LEU A 385 -20.89 26.00 11.39
N ASN A 386 -22.14 26.07 11.86
CA ASN A 386 -23.20 25.20 11.34
C ASN A 386 -23.46 25.44 9.84
N GLN A 387 -23.52 26.70 9.40
CA GLN A 387 -23.65 27.02 7.98
C GLN A 387 -22.49 26.48 7.15
N LEU A 388 -21.24 26.61 7.63
CA LEU A 388 -20.08 26.03 6.98
C LEU A 388 -20.21 24.50 6.85
N ASN A 389 -20.60 23.82 7.92
CA ASN A 389 -20.80 22.36 7.91
C ASN A 389 -21.93 21.91 6.98
N LEU A 390 -23.04 22.65 6.91
CA LEU A 390 -24.12 22.37 5.96
C LEU A 390 -23.66 22.57 4.50
N SER A 391 -22.84 23.59 4.22
CA SER A 391 -22.24 23.80 2.90
C SER A 391 -21.24 22.69 2.54
N GLN A 392 -20.38 22.31 3.50
CA GLN A 392 -19.42 21.21 3.34
C GLN A 392 -20.13 19.88 3.07
N GLN A 393 -21.17 19.56 3.84
CA GLN A 393 -21.96 18.35 3.65
C GLN A 393 -22.60 18.28 2.26
N LYS A 394 -23.15 19.40 1.76
CA LYS A 394 -23.72 19.45 0.39
C LYS A 394 -22.66 19.23 -0.67
N TYR A 395 -21.49 19.84 -0.52
CA TYR A 395 -20.37 19.64 -1.42
C TYR A 395 -19.93 18.17 -1.42
N ASP A 396 -19.66 17.60 -0.24
CA ASP A 396 -19.18 16.22 -0.08
C ASP A 396 -20.20 15.21 -0.64
N CYS A 397 -21.49 15.34 -0.30
CA CYS A 397 -22.53 14.45 -0.83
C CYS A 397 -22.66 14.55 -2.37
N THR A 398 -22.59 15.77 -2.92
CA THR A 398 -22.66 15.96 -4.38
C THR A 398 -21.44 15.38 -5.08
N PHE A 399 -20.25 15.50 -4.46
CA PHE A 399 -19.03 14.89 -4.97
C PHE A 399 -19.13 13.36 -4.98
N ASP A 400 -19.59 12.75 -3.89
CA ASP A 400 -19.77 11.30 -3.80
C ASP A 400 -20.80 10.78 -4.82
N GLU A 401 -21.90 11.51 -5.04
CA GLU A 401 -22.88 11.22 -6.09
C GLU A 401 -22.25 11.29 -7.49
N ILE A 402 -21.43 12.31 -7.77
CA ILE A 402 -20.70 12.44 -9.05
C ILE A 402 -19.77 11.24 -9.27
N GLU A 403 -19.02 10.83 -8.25
CA GLU A 403 -18.13 9.67 -8.34
C GLU A 403 -18.92 8.37 -8.56
N SER A 404 -20.09 8.22 -7.94
CA SER A 404 -21.00 7.10 -8.20
C SER A 404 -21.51 7.11 -9.65
N MET A 405 -21.95 8.27 -10.16
CA MET A 405 -22.43 8.43 -11.53
C MET A 405 -21.32 8.18 -12.56
N ARG A 406 -20.08 8.59 -12.29
CA ARG A 406 -18.92 8.30 -13.16
C ARG A 406 -18.64 6.80 -13.27
N ARG A 407 -18.74 6.06 -12.17
CA ARG A 407 -18.61 4.59 -12.17
C ARG A 407 -19.75 3.92 -12.94
N GLN A 408 -20.98 4.40 -12.77
CA GLN A 408 -22.13 3.93 -13.54
C GLN A 408 -21.94 4.20 -15.05
N LEU A 409 -21.48 5.40 -15.42
CA LEU A 409 -21.20 5.77 -16.80
C LEU A 409 -20.13 4.87 -17.43
N PHE A 410 -19.06 4.56 -16.70
CA PHE A 410 -18.06 3.60 -17.15
C PHE A 410 -18.66 2.20 -17.36
N SER A 411 -19.52 1.77 -16.44
CA SER A 411 -20.19 0.47 -16.54
C SER A 411 -21.10 0.41 -17.77
N ASP A 412 -21.85 1.47 -18.04
CA ASP A 412 -22.74 1.55 -19.21
C ASP A 412 -21.94 1.65 -20.52
N TRP A 413 -20.81 2.36 -20.53
CA TRP A 413 -19.87 2.32 -21.65
C TRP A 413 -19.31 0.92 -21.91
N TYR A 414 -18.99 0.17 -20.85
CA TYR A 414 -18.54 -1.21 -20.98
C TYR A 414 -19.59 -2.09 -21.67
N LYS A 415 -20.87 -1.92 -21.28
CA LYS A 415 -22.02 -2.60 -21.90
C LYS A 415 -22.22 -2.17 -23.35
N TYR A 416 -22.01 -0.90 -23.67
CA TYR A 416 -22.00 -0.40 -25.05
C TYR A 416 -20.93 -1.13 -25.89
N MET A 417 -19.71 -1.27 -25.38
CA MET A 417 -18.63 -1.99 -26.09
C MET A 417 -18.98 -3.45 -26.36
N LEU A 418 -19.62 -4.14 -25.41
CA LEU A 418 -20.11 -5.51 -25.62
C LEU A 418 -21.26 -5.59 -26.62
N SER A 419 -22.09 -4.54 -26.72
CA SER A 419 -23.18 -4.46 -27.69
C SER A 419 -22.66 -4.16 -29.11
N ALA A 420 -21.59 -3.36 -29.21
CA ALA A 420 -20.91 -3.04 -30.46
C ALA A 420 -20.09 -4.22 -31.01
N TYR A 421 -19.48 -5.00 -30.12
CA TYR A 421 -18.64 -6.15 -30.45
C TYR A 421 -19.12 -7.41 -29.71
N PRO A 422 -20.32 -7.91 -30.01
CA PRO A 422 -20.90 -9.04 -29.27
C PRO A 422 -20.13 -10.33 -29.53
N PRO A 423 -20.00 -11.23 -28.53
CA PRO A 423 -19.42 -12.55 -28.71
C PRO A 423 -20.05 -13.29 -29.88
N GLN A 424 -19.25 -14.10 -30.58
CA GLN A 424 -19.71 -14.83 -31.76
C GLN A 424 -20.92 -15.71 -31.45
N GLY A 425 -22.01 -15.51 -32.18
CA GLY A 425 -23.25 -16.27 -32.02
C GLY A 425 -24.24 -15.69 -30.99
N SER A 426 -23.88 -14.60 -30.30
CA SER A 426 -24.72 -13.99 -29.25
C SER A 426 -25.32 -12.63 -29.64
N THR A 427 -25.17 -12.17 -30.88
CA THR A 427 -25.63 -10.84 -31.34
C THR A 427 -27.09 -10.53 -30.98
N ALA A 428 -27.99 -11.51 -31.05
CA ALA A 428 -29.41 -11.32 -30.73
C ALA A 428 -29.71 -11.13 -29.23
N GLN A 429 -28.73 -11.31 -28.35
CA GLN A 429 -28.85 -11.17 -26.90
C GLN A 429 -28.45 -9.77 -26.39
N TYR A 430 -27.87 -8.94 -27.26
CA TYR A 430 -27.43 -7.58 -26.91
C TYR A 430 -28.37 -6.54 -27.50
N PRO A 431 -28.58 -5.40 -26.79
CA PRO A 431 -29.39 -4.29 -27.28
C PRO A 431 -28.76 -3.60 -28.49
N ASP A 432 -29.57 -2.83 -29.22
CA ASP A 432 -29.08 -2.02 -30.33
C ASP A 432 -28.14 -0.90 -29.84
N ILE A 433 -27.04 -0.68 -30.57
CA ILE A 433 -25.99 0.26 -30.15
C ILE A 433 -26.47 1.71 -30.11
N ASP A 434 -27.43 2.10 -30.97
CA ASP A 434 -27.96 3.46 -31.02
C ASP A 434 -28.89 3.72 -29.83
N GLU A 435 -29.66 2.70 -29.43
CA GLU A 435 -30.50 2.77 -28.22
C GLU A 435 -29.64 2.89 -26.95
N VAL A 436 -28.55 2.12 -26.86
CA VAL A 436 -27.61 2.20 -25.73
C VAL A 436 -26.92 3.56 -25.70
N LYS A 437 -26.42 4.04 -26.85
CA LYS A 437 -25.79 5.36 -26.96
C LYS A 437 -26.75 6.47 -26.52
N TYR A 438 -27.98 6.46 -27.04
CA TYR A 438 -29.01 7.43 -26.65
C TYR A 438 -29.31 7.38 -25.14
N TYR A 439 -29.43 6.19 -24.57
CA TYR A 439 -29.61 6.03 -23.13
C TYR A 439 -28.45 6.63 -22.34
N ILE A 440 -27.21 6.36 -22.74
CA ILE A 440 -26.02 6.88 -22.05
C ILE A 440 -25.96 8.41 -22.13
N GLU A 441 -26.26 8.99 -23.29
CA GLU A 441 -26.31 10.44 -23.47
C GLU A 441 -27.37 11.08 -22.56
N GLU A 442 -28.60 10.57 -22.57
CA GLU A 442 -29.74 11.16 -21.86
C GLU A 442 -29.78 10.86 -20.36
N LYS A 443 -29.36 9.66 -19.94
CA LYS A 443 -29.47 9.16 -18.56
C LYS A 443 -28.15 9.13 -17.81
N GLY A 444 -27.02 9.11 -18.52
CA GLY A 444 -25.68 9.15 -17.95
C GLY A 444 -25.07 10.56 -18.01
N ILE A 445 -24.78 11.04 -19.21
CA ILE A 445 -23.97 12.23 -19.47
C ILE A 445 -24.68 13.52 -19.02
N GLU A 446 -25.90 13.78 -19.49
CA GLU A 446 -26.59 15.04 -19.19
C GLU A 446 -26.86 15.26 -17.70
N PRO A 447 -27.35 14.26 -16.93
CA PRO A 447 -27.47 14.40 -15.47
C PRO A 447 -26.12 14.64 -14.78
N LEU A 448 -25.03 14.00 -15.26
CA LEU A 448 -23.70 14.18 -14.68
C LEU A 448 -23.17 15.60 -14.90
N LYS A 449 -23.36 16.18 -16.11
CA LYS A 449 -23.03 17.58 -16.38
C LYS A 449 -23.80 18.53 -15.45
N ALA A 450 -25.09 18.28 -15.23
CA ALA A 450 -25.89 19.08 -14.31
C ALA A 450 -25.36 19.01 -12.86
N LYS A 451 -24.92 17.83 -12.41
CA LYS A 451 -24.32 17.66 -11.08
C LYS A 451 -22.95 18.33 -10.95
N LEU A 452 -22.10 18.26 -11.98
CA LEU A 452 -20.82 18.98 -12.00
C LEU A 452 -21.00 20.50 -11.85
N ASN A 453 -21.97 21.08 -12.57
CA ASN A 453 -22.32 22.49 -12.41
C ASN A 453 -22.82 22.82 -10.99
N ASN A 454 -23.58 21.92 -10.36
CA ASN A 454 -24.00 22.09 -8.96
C ASN A 454 -22.82 22.04 -8.00
N LEU A 455 -21.85 21.15 -8.22
CA LEU A 455 -20.64 21.02 -7.41
C LEU A 455 -19.84 22.33 -7.41
N GLU A 456 -19.61 22.94 -8.58
CA GLU A 456 -18.92 24.24 -8.69
C GLU A 456 -19.65 25.35 -7.91
N ASN A 457 -20.98 25.35 -7.92
CA ASN A 457 -21.78 26.31 -7.16
C ASN A 457 -21.67 26.05 -5.65
N TYR A 458 -21.68 24.80 -5.20
CA TYR A 458 -21.50 24.46 -3.79
C TYR A 458 -20.09 24.74 -3.29
N GLU A 459 -19.06 24.58 -4.13
CA GLU A 459 -17.68 24.96 -3.81
C GLU A 459 -17.57 26.46 -3.53
N LYS A 460 -18.21 27.31 -4.37
CA LYS A 460 -18.26 28.76 -4.14
C LYS A 460 -18.94 29.10 -2.81
N LEU A 461 -20.09 28.50 -2.51
CA LEU A 461 -20.83 28.69 -1.26
C LEU A 461 -20.04 28.22 -0.02
N LEU A 462 -19.30 27.11 -0.16
CA LEU A 462 -18.41 26.59 0.87
C LEU A 462 -17.28 27.59 1.16
N ASN A 463 -16.60 28.08 0.13
CA ASN A 463 -15.51 29.06 0.25
C ASN A 463 -15.98 30.39 0.85
N GLU A 464 -17.17 30.87 0.47
CA GLU A 464 -17.80 32.04 1.08
C GLU A 464 -18.09 31.83 2.58
N SER A 465 -18.67 30.68 2.93
CA SER A 465 -18.99 30.33 4.32
C SER A 465 -17.73 30.21 5.18
N LEU A 466 -16.67 29.61 4.63
CA LEU A 466 -15.37 29.45 5.28
C LEU A 466 -14.74 30.81 5.56
N THR A 467 -14.72 31.70 4.56
CA THR A 467 -14.19 33.06 4.69
C THR A 467 -14.93 33.85 5.77
N GLN A 468 -16.26 33.78 5.78
CA GLN A 468 -17.08 34.47 6.78
C GLN A 468 -16.86 33.94 8.21
N LEU A 469 -16.67 32.64 8.38
CA LEU A 469 -16.37 32.04 9.67
C LEU A 469 -14.97 32.42 10.15
N GLN A 470 -13.96 32.36 9.27
CA GLN A 470 -12.60 32.77 9.58
C GLN A 470 -12.53 34.22 10.07
N GLN A 471 -13.23 35.13 9.39
CA GLN A 471 -13.35 36.53 9.84
C GLN A 471 -14.01 36.64 11.23
N ALA A 472 -15.07 35.88 11.50
CA ALA A 472 -15.74 35.88 12.80
C ALA A 472 -14.83 35.32 13.91
N ILE A 473 -14.08 34.26 13.63
CA ILE A 473 -13.09 33.68 14.55
C ILE A 473 -11.98 34.70 14.84
N THR A 474 -11.42 35.33 13.81
CA THR A 474 -10.42 36.39 13.97
C THR A 474 -10.93 37.51 14.85
N GLN A 475 -12.14 38.00 14.62
CA GLN A 475 -12.74 39.06 15.43
C GLN A 475 -12.97 38.62 16.89
N ALA A 476 -13.39 37.37 17.11
CA ALA A 476 -13.58 36.82 18.44
C ALA A 476 -12.26 36.65 19.20
N ASN A 477 -11.22 36.15 18.53
CA ASN A 477 -9.87 36.02 19.09
C ASN A 477 -9.29 37.40 19.46
N ILE A 478 -9.41 38.40 18.57
CA ILE A 478 -9.04 39.80 18.88
C ILE A 478 -9.78 40.29 20.12
N THR A 479 -11.08 40.02 20.23
CA THR A 479 -11.91 40.46 21.35
C THR A 479 -11.52 39.76 22.66
N GLN A 480 -11.18 38.47 22.61
CA GLN A 480 -10.68 37.71 23.75
C GLN A 480 -9.32 38.16 24.25
N CYS A 481 -8.46 38.65 23.36
CA CYS A 481 -7.15 39.18 23.74
C CYS A 481 -7.21 40.57 24.39
N LYS A 482 -8.34 41.30 24.29
CA LYS A 482 -8.53 42.58 24.98
C LYS A 482 -8.68 42.35 26.49
N LEU A 483 -8.00 43.18 27.26
CA LEU A 483 -8.10 43.27 28.72
C LEU A 483 -9.53 43.62 29.16
N LYS A 484 -9.98 42.98 30.24
CA LYS A 484 -11.17 43.34 31.02
C LYS A 484 -10.77 43.72 32.44
N VAL A 485 -11.66 44.44 33.14
CA VAL A 485 -11.43 44.83 34.54
C VAL A 485 -11.21 43.60 35.45
N SER A 486 -11.92 42.50 35.17
CA SER A 486 -11.80 41.22 35.87
C SER A 486 -10.46 40.51 35.67
N ASP A 487 -9.69 40.85 34.64
CA ASP A 487 -8.44 40.16 34.32
C ASP A 487 -7.27 40.65 35.18
N ILE A 488 -7.49 41.72 35.95
CA ILE A 488 -6.50 42.29 36.86
C ILE A 488 -6.72 41.70 38.26
N LEU A 489 -5.72 40.99 38.75
CA LEU A 489 -5.79 40.25 40.03
C LEU A 489 -5.50 41.15 41.25
N ASP A 490 -4.69 42.20 41.07
CA ASP A 490 -4.31 43.15 42.12
C ASP A 490 -4.15 44.55 41.51
N TRP A 491 -5.19 45.37 41.66
CA TRP A 491 -5.25 46.72 41.10
C TRP A 491 -4.28 47.69 41.76
N GLU A 492 -4.10 47.61 43.08
CA GLU A 492 -3.24 48.52 43.83
C GLU A 492 -1.77 48.30 43.44
N LYS A 493 -1.36 47.04 43.33
CA LYS A 493 0.00 46.68 42.91
C LYS A 493 0.25 46.98 41.43
N LEU A 494 -0.73 46.75 40.56
CA LEU A 494 -0.62 47.11 39.14
C LEU A 494 -0.45 48.62 38.96
N ILE A 495 -1.27 49.43 39.63
CA ILE A 495 -1.19 50.91 39.55
C ILE A 495 0.15 51.40 40.11
N ASN A 496 0.58 50.90 41.28
CA ASN A 496 1.89 51.25 41.85
C ASN A 496 3.05 50.90 40.91
N GLN A 497 3.00 49.74 40.24
CA GLN A 497 4.01 49.38 39.24
C GLN A 497 3.94 50.27 38.00
N LEU A 498 2.75 50.55 37.48
CA LEU A 498 2.59 51.46 36.35
C LEU A 498 2.99 52.91 36.68
N GLU A 499 2.94 53.34 37.94
CA GLU A 499 3.37 54.67 38.38
C GLU A 499 4.88 54.74 38.65
N GLN A 500 5.49 53.68 39.20
CA GLN A 500 6.91 53.64 39.52
C GLN A 500 7.77 53.08 38.36
N GLU A 501 8.79 53.80 37.91
CA GLU A 501 9.70 53.37 36.82
C GLU A 501 10.68 52.26 37.25
N THR A 502 10.15 51.11 37.62
CA THR A 502 10.92 50.07 38.35
C THR A 502 11.47 48.98 37.45
N THR A 503 10.88 48.75 36.27
CA THR A 503 11.31 47.69 35.33
C THR A 503 11.35 48.20 33.89
N GLU A 504 12.22 47.63 33.05
CA GLU A 504 12.33 48.03 31.64
C GLU A 504 11.02 47.91 30.83
N PRO A 505 10.20 46.86 31.00
CA PRO A 505 8.90 46.79 30.33
C PRO A 505 7.94 47.95 30.68
N ILE A 506 8.00 48.46 31.91
CA ILE A 506 7.12 49.56 32.35
C ILE A 506 7.60 50.91 31.79
N LYS A 507 8.91 51.13 31.72
CA LYS A 507 9.49 52.32 31.03
C LYS A 507 9.08 52.35 29.56
N ILE A 508 9.10 51.19 28.92
CA ILE A 508 8.64 50.95 27.56
C ILE A 508 7.16 51.30 27.38
N ILE A 509 6.26 50.81 28.24
CA ILE A 509 4.81 51.08 28.17
C ILE A 509 4.53 52.59 28.34
N LYS A 510 5.27 53.28 29.22
CA LYS A 510 5.18 54.74 29.42
C LYS A 510 5.71 55.57 28.24
N GLN A 511 6.69 55.09 27.47
CA GLN A 511 7.13 55.78 26.25
C GLN A 511 6.09 55.67 25.13
N LEU A 512 5.37 54.56 25.06
CA LEU A 512 4.31 54.32 24.06
C LEU A 512 3.05 55.17 24.30
N ILE A 513 2.81 55.55 25.55
CA ILE A 513 1.78 56.53 25.93
C ILE A 513 2.45 57.52 26.89
N PRO A 514 3.02 58.63 26.40
CA PRO A 514 3.72 59.62 27.25
C PRO A 514 2.85 60.15 28.40
N ASP A 515 1.53 60.15 28.19
CA ASP A 515 0.48 60.53 29.14
C ASP A 515 -0.12 59.35 29.92
N LEU A 516 0.57 58.19 30.02
CA LEU A 516 0.02 57.00 30.70
C LEU A 516 -0.29 57.29 32.17
N ALA A 517 0.62 57.97 32.86
CA ALA A 517 0.42 58.36 34.26
C ALA A 517 -0.78 59.29 34.44
N SER A 518 -1.01 60.24 33.53
CA SER A 518 -2.17 61.16 33.58
C SER A 518 -3.48 60.49 33.12
N LYS A 519 -3.40 59.40 32.35
CA LYS A 519 -4.54 58.55 31.98
C LYS A 519 -4.91 57.50 33.03
N ILE A 520 -4.05 57.24 34.01
CA ILE A 520 -4.28 56.26 35.09
C ILE A 520 -4.61 56.95 36.43
N ALA A 521 -3.96 58.08 36.73
CA ALA A 521 -4.14 58.79 37.99
C ALA A 521 -5.57 59.33 38.17
N GLY A 522 -6.25 58.88 39.23
CA GLY A 522 -7.60 59.34 39.60
C GLY A 522 -8.74 58.86 38.69
N LYS A 523 -8.45 57.97 37.72
CA LYS A 523 -9.41 57.39 36.79
C LYS A 523 -10.04 56.10 37.33
N ASN A 524 -11.23 55.77 36.86
CA ASN A 524 -11.86 54.50 37.23
C ASN A 524 -11.20 53.31 36.49
N GLN A 525 -11.40 52.09 37.00
CA GLN A 525 -10.79 50.88 36.46
C GLN A 525 -11.07 50.66 34.96
N GLY A 526 -12.24 51.07 34.45
CA GLY A 526 -12.59 50.93 33.03
C GLY A 526 -11.73 51.80 32.12
N GLU A 527 -11.48 53.05 32.49
CA GLU A 527 -10.66 53.99 31.71
C GLU A 527 -9.19 53.56 31.66
N ILE A 528 -8.70 52.89 32.71
CA ILE A 528 -7.35 52.30 32.74
C ILE A 528 -7.26 51.13 31.75
N ILE A 529 -8.26 50.25 31.73
CA ILE A 529 -8.33 49.13 30.77
C ILE A 529 -8.40 49.63 29.33
N ASP A 530 -9.17 50.68 29.04
CA ASP A 530 -9.27 51.27 27.69
C ASP A 530 -7.92 51.82 27.21
N ALA A 531 -7.17 52.47 28.11
CA ALA A 531 -5.82 52.96 27.81
C ALA A 531 -4.84 51.82 27.53
N LEU A 532 -4.91 50.71 28.29
CA LEU A 532 -4.07 49.53 28.07
C LEU A 532 -4.44 48.76 26.80
N ASN A 533 -5.73 48.66 26.47
CA ASN A 533 -6.19 48.02 25.23
C ASN A 533 -5.80 48.80 23.98
N LEU A 534 -5.64 50.13 24.06
CA LEU A 534 -5.12 50.94 22.96
C LEU A 534 -3.67 50.59 22.59
N ILE A 535 -2.89 50.05 23.53
CA ILE A 535 -1.51 49.60 23.29
C ILE A 535 -1.51 48.35 22.40
N LEU A 536 -2.49 47.46 22.60
CA LEU A 536 -2.56 46.18 21.90
C LEU A 536 -2.66 46.33 20.37
N THR A 537 -3.15 47.47 19.87
CA THR A 537 -3.39 47.72 18.43
C THR A 537 -2.25 48.46 17.72
N LYS A 538 -1.14 48.78 18.40
CA LYS A 538 -0.02 49.55 17.84
C LYS A 538 0.95 48.65 17.05
N ARG A 539 1.22 49.01 15.79
CA ARG A 539 2.15 48.28 14.88
C ARG A 539 3.61 48.73 15.02
N ASP A 540 3.82 50.00 15.33
CA ASP A 540 5.15 50.65 15.32
C ASP A 540 6.08 50.18 16.47
N PHE A 541 5.53 49.34 17.35
CA PHE A 541 6.14 48.77 18.55
C PHE A 541 7.47 48.03 18.31
N TYR A 542 7.66 47.39 17.15
CA TYR A 542 8.83 46.53 16.87
C TYR A 542 9.97 47.24 16.10
N GLN A 543 9.83 48.52 15.77
CA GLN A 543 10.80 49.23 14.91
C GLN A 543 11.93 49.95 15.67
N GLU A 544 11.89 50.02 17.00
CA GLU A 544 12.91 50.69 17.81
C GLU A 544 14.04 49.76 18.27
N ASP A 545 15.28 50.28 18.30
CA ASP A 545 16.50 49.54 18.66
C ASP A 545 16.46 48.90 20.05
N VAL A 546 15.62 49.41 20.95
CA VAL A 546 15.44 48.93 22.33
C VAL A 546 14.82 47.53 22.38
N PHE A 547 13.98 47.18 21.40
CA PHE A 547 13.31 45.88 21.37
C PHE A 547 14.08 44.78 20.65
N LYS A 548 15.25 45.09 20.06
CA LYS A 548 16.06 44.15 19.27
C LYS A 548 16.29 42.81 19.97
N ALA A 549 16.57 42.81 21.27
CA ALA A 549 16.88 41.57 22.02
C ALA A 549 15.67 40.64 22.23
N ILE A 550 14.46 41.18 22.44
CA ILE A 550 13.21 40.41 22.59
C ILE A 550 12.67 40.04 21.20
N ALA A 551 12.77 40.98 20.26
CA ALA A 551 12.43 40.78 18.87
C ALA A 551 13.30 39.67 18.25
N GLN A 552 14.57 39.50 18.61
CA GLN A 552 15.44 38.46 18.06
C GLN A 552 14.89 37.03 18.29
N VAL A 553 14.34 36.75 19.47
CA VAL A 553 13.74 35.44 19.81
C VAL A 553 12.37 35.22 19.14
N LEU A 554 11.58 36.28 18.96
CA LEU A 554 10.29 36.23 18.26
C LEU A 554 10.43 36.23 16.73
N LEU A 555 11.40 36.97 16.20
CA LEU A 555 11.76 37.10 14.78
C LEU A 555 12.44 35.83 14.24
N GLU A 556 13.16 35.07 15.07
CA GLU A 556 13.66 33.73 14.73
C GLU A 556 12.53 32.76 14.36
N LYS A 557 11.31 32.94 14.91
CA LYS A 557 10.13 32.12 14.59
C LYS A 557 9.21 32.73 13.54
N LYS A 558 9.14 34.06 13.43
CA LYS A 558 8.39 34.79 12.40
C LYS A 558 9.16 36.05 11.96
N PRO A 559 9.90 36.00 10.84
CA PRO A 559 10.89 37.03 10.49
C PRO A 559 10.31 38.39 10.05
N ASN A 560 9.02 38.49 9.71
CA ASN A 560 8.36 39.74 9.31
C ASN A 560 7.14 40.08 10.19
N LEU A 561 7.36 40.82 11.28
CA LEU A 561 6.27 41.34 12.13
C LEU A 561 5.44 42.48 11.47
N ILE A 562 5.98 43.12 10.42
CA ILE A 562 5.29 44.19 9.65
C ILE A 562 4.16 43.62 8.78
N ASP A 563 4.27 42.35 8.37
CA ASP A 563 3.29 41.64 7.54
C ASP A 563 2.24 40.87 8.39
N CYS A 564 2.31 40.97 9.72
CA CYS A 564 1.34 40.31 10.62
C CYS A 564 -0.07 40.88 10.44
N ASN A 565 -1.06 39.99 10.46
CA ASN A 565 -2.46 40.40 10.50
C ASN A 565 -2.81 40.99 11.89
N GLU A 566 -3.97 41.65 11.98
CA GLU A 566 -4.40 42.35 13.21
C GLU A 566 -4.53 41.41 14.42
N GLU A 567 -5.00 40.18 14.20
CA GLU A 567 -5.14 39.15 15.25
C GLU A 567 -3.79 38.77 15.87
N GLU A 568 -2.80 38.50 15.03
CA GLU A 568 -1.45 38.14 15.44
C GLU A 568 -0.79 39.28 16.21
N LEU A 569 -0.96 40.52 15.75
CA LEU A 569 -0.44 41.71 16.43
C LEU A 569 -1.03 41.87 17.83
N VAL A 570 -2.36 41.84 17.95
CA VAL A 570 -3.06 42.00 19.23
C VAL A 570 -2.65 40.89 20.20
N ARG A 571 -2.51 39.66 19.72
CA ARG A 571 -2.07 38.52 20.54
C ARG A 571 -0.62 38.64 21.01
N CYS A 572 0.30 39.03 20.13
CA CYS A 572 1.70 39.26 20.50
C CYS A 572 1.83 40.37 21.54
N ASN A 573 1.12 41.48 21.34
CA ASN A 573 1.13 42.60 22.28
C ASN A 573 0.48 42.23 23.63
N ARG A 574 -0.54 41.37 23.61
CA ARG A 574 -1.16 40.83 24.83
C ARG A 574 -0.19 39.97 25.64
N LEU A 575 0.55 39.07 24.98
CA LEU A 575 1.57 38.24 25.62
C LEU A 575 2.68 39.08 26.27
N LEU A 576 3.07 40.19 25.63
CA LEU A 576 4.05 41.10 26.20
C LEU A 576 3.55 41.74 27.51
N LEU A 577 2.28 42.14 27.60
CA LEU A 577 1.69 42.64 28.85
C LEU A 577 1.66 41.54 29.93
N GLU A 578 1.30 40.31 29.58
CA GLU A 578 1.30 39.17 30.52
C GLU A 578 2.70 38.85 31.07
N VAL A 579 3.73 38.93 30.23
CA VAL A 579 5.13 38.73 30.64
C VAL A 579 5.67 39.91 31.45
N SER A 580 5.22 41.13 31.14
CA SER A 580 5.64 42.36 31.84
C SER A 580 5.06 42.45 33.25
N PHE A 581 3.85 41.91 33.46
CA PHE A 581 3.15 41.90 34.74
C PHE A 581 2.80 40.47 35.18
N PRO A 582 3.81 39.62 35.44
CA PRO A 582 3.58 38.25 35.85
C PRO A 582 2.85 38.23 37.19
N GLN A 583 1.85 37.37 37.33
CA GLN A 583 0.99 37.23 38.53
C GLN A 583 0.02 38.38 38.80
N LEU A 584 -0.02 39.44 37.98
CA LEU A 584 -0.97 40.56 38.13
C LEU A 584 -2.07 40.58 37.06
N ILE A 585 -1.76 40.05 35.86
CA ILE A 585 -2.70 39.93 34.74
C ILE A 585 -2.99 38.45 34.51
N LEU A 586 -4.27 38.10 34.45
CA LEU A 586 -4.73 36.76 34.08
C LEU A 586 -4.36 36.47 32.62
N LYS A 587 -3.83 35.27 32.35
CA LYS A 587 -3.48 34.84 30.99
C LYS A 587 -4.71 34.88 30.08
N ALA A 588 -4.54 35.38 28.86
CA ALA A 588 -5.60 35.35 27.86
C ALA A 588 -6.06 33.90 27.61
N PRO A 589 -7.36 33.69 27.36
CA PRO A 589 -7.84 32.38 26.98
C PRO A 589 -7.17 31.93 25.68
N PRO A 590 -6.99 30.61 25.49
CA PRO A 590 -6.47 30.07 24.23
C PRO A 590 -7.36 30.50 23.06
N PRO A 591 -6.78 30.84 21.89
CA PRO A 591 -7.56 31.28 20.74
C PRO A 591 -8.43 30.14 20.20
N TYR A 592 -9.56 30.50 19.61
CA TYR A 592 -10.32 29.58 18.78
C TYR A 592 -9.56 29.27 17.51
N THR A 593 -9.46 27.99 17.17
CA THR A 593 -8.83 27.50 15.95
C THR A 593 -9.80 26.61 15.21
N LEU A 594 -10.08 26.95 13.96
CA LEU A 594 -10.89 26.15 13.06
C LEU A 594 -10.05 24.97 12.56
N LYS A 595 -10.58 23.75 12.64
CA LYS A 595 -9.93 22.54 12.16
C LYS A 595 -10.91 21.67 11.37
N PRO A 596 -10.52 21.19 10.18
CA PRO A 596 -11.25 20.12 9.52
C PRO A 596 -10.91 18.80 10.24
N ILE A 597 -11.94 18.00 10.50
CA ILE A 597 -11.80 16.63 10.97
C ILE A 597 -12.64 15.71 10.07
N ALA A 598 -12.33 14.41 10.09
CA ALA A 598 -13.15 13.44 9.37
C ALA A 598 -14.57 13.40 9.95
N SER A 599 -15.58 13.36 9.09
CA SER A 599 -16.98 13.19 9.47
C SER A 599 -17.26 11.73 9.92
N SER A 600 -18.52 11.45 10.28
CA SER A 600 -18.96 10.11 10.67
C SER A 600 -18.62 9.09 9.58
N ARG A 601 -17.97 7.99 9.94
CA ARG A 601 -17.46 7.03 8.96
C ARG A 601 -18.58 6.09 8.52
N TYR A 602 -18.62 5.79 7.22
CA TYR A 602 -19.30 4.58 6.74
C TYR A 602 -18.39 3.37 6.99
N TRP A 603 -18.99 2.19 6.99
CA TRP A 603 -18.26 0.94 7.18
C TRP A 603 -18.51 0.03 6.00
N GLN A 604 -17.42 -0.49 5.43
CA GLN A 604 -17.47 -1.55 4.42
C GLN A 604 -16.82 -2.80 5.01
N PRO A 605 -17.38 -4.00 4.81
CA PRO A 605 -16.77 -5.22 5.32
C PRO A 605 -15.37 -5.40 4.72
N THR A 606 -14.44 -5.97 5.49
CA THR A 606 -13.18 -6.48 4.95
C THR A 606 -13.44 -7.76 4.18
N GLU A 607 -12.58 -8.06 3.21
CA GLU A 607 -12.61 -9.34 2.53
C GLU A 607 -12.23 -10.47 3.51
N PRO A 608 -12.88 -11.64 3.44
CA PRO A 608 -12.51 -12.79 4.25
C PRO A 608 -11.08 -13.24 3.90
N VAL A 609 -10.34 -13.70 4.90
CA VAL A 609 -8.95 -14.16 4.73
C VAL A 609 -8.90 -15.68 4.83
N ILE A 610 -8.26 -16.30 3.84
CA ILE A 610 -7.90 -17.70 3.87
C ILE A 610 -6.44 -17.82 4.29
N LEU A 611 -6.19 -18.64 5.31
CA LEU A 611 -4.87 -19.13 5.69
C LEU A 611 -4.74 -20.58 5.25
N MET A 612 -3.66 -20.88 4.55
CA MET A 612 -3.25 -22.24 4.23
C MET A 612 -1.99 -22.58 5.01
N VAL A 613 -1.92 -23.81 5.51
CA VAL A 613 -0.80 -24.31 6.29
C VAL A 613 -0.37 -25.70 5.80
N GLY A 614 0.93 -25.92 5.68
CA GLY A 614 1.51 -27.22 5.32
C GLY A 614 2.68 -27.11 4.36
N GLU A 615 3.31 -28.24 4.04
CA GLU A 615 4.45 -28.30 3.13
C GLU A 615 4.11 -27.80 1.71
N GLY A 616 2.83 -27.87 1.32
CA GLY A 616 2.33 -27.46 0.00
C GLY A 616 2.20 -25.97 -0.16
N VAL A 617 2.36 -25.22 0.92
CA VAL A 617 2.27 -23.76 0.97
C VAL A 617 3.51 -23.17 1.63
N LYS A 618 4.66 -23.80 1.41
CA LYS A 618 5.95 -23.23 1.81
C LYS A 618 6.20 -21.91 1.08
N PRO A 619 6.45 -20.80 1.81
CA PRO A 619 6.74 -19.51 1.17
C PRO A 619 7.92 -19.61 0.21
N THR A 620 7.81 -18.92 -0.92
CA THR A 620 8.88 -18.89 -1.92
C THR A 620 10.14 -18.22 -1.36
N ILE A 621 11.30 -18.81 -1.65
CA ILE A 621 12.61 -18.24 -1.33
C ILE A 621 13.16 -17.36 -2.46
N ARG A 622 12.43 -17.24 -3.58
CA ARG A 622 12.86 -16.53 -4.79
C ARG A 622 12.80 -15.01 -4.62
N HIS A 623 11.91 -14.52 -3.76
CA HIS A 623 11.58 -13.10 -3.66
C HIS A 623 11.43 -12.69 -2.19
N GLY A 624 11.96 -11.52 -1.83
CA GLY A 624 11.91 -10.96 -0.49
C GLY A 624 12.76 -11.73 0.53
N GLN A 625 13.72 -12.53 0.07
CA GLN A 625 14.50 -13.49 0.87
C GLN A 625 16.00 -13.48 0.52
N ASP A 626 16.51 -12.42 -0.10
CA ASP A 626 17.94 -12.30 -0.41
C ASP A 626 18.83 -12.34 0.85
N GLY A 627 18.36 -11.75 1.96
CA GLY A 627 19.06 -11.72 3.24
C GLY A 627 18.92 -12.99 4.10
N ARG A 628 18.24 -14.04 3.62
CA ARG A 628 17.82 -15.19 4.46
C ARG A 628 18.96 -16.02 5.07
N LEU A 629 20.17 -15.92 4.52
CA LEU A 629 21.33 -16.73 4.93
C LEU A 629 22.22 -16.01 5.97
N ARG A 630 21.87 -14.80 6.40
CA ARG A 630 22.64 -13.99 7.34
C ARG A 630 21.76 -13.34 8.40
N ASP A 631 22.24 -13.32 9.64
CA ASP A 631 21.53 -12.76 10.79
C ASP A 631 21.31 -11.23 10.68
N ASP A 632 22.18 -10.53 9.92
CA ASP A 632 22.05 -9.10 9.66
C ASP A 632 21.04 -8.76 8.53
N GLY A 633 20.49 -9.78 7.86
CA GLY A 633 19.56 -9.63 6.75
C GLY A 633 20.17 -9.01 5.49
N LEU A 634 21.50 -8.97 5.36
CA LEU A 634 22.20 -8.48 4.18
C LEU A 634 22.49 -9.62 3.20
N LEU A 635 22.51 -9.30 1.90
CA LEU A 635 22.96 -10.18 0.82
C LEU A 635 24.48 -10.10 0.67
N GLU A 636 25.18 -11.22 0.84
CA GLU A 636 26.62 -11.30 0.61
C GLU A 636 26.95 -11.10 -0.88
N CYS A 637 27.65 -10.03 -1.21
CA CYS A 637 28.07 -9.70 -2.57
C CYS A 637 29.58 -9.90 -2.74
N GLU A 638 30.01 -10.03 -4.00
CA GLU A 638 31.41 -10.29 -4.35
C GLU A 638 31.96 -9.17 -5.22
N ILE A 639 33.29 -9.02 -5.25
CA ILE A 639 33.95 -8.03 -6.12
C ILE A 639 34.80 -8.74 -7.16
N LEU A 640 34.62 -8.32 -8.41
CA LEU A 640 35.48 -8.66 -9.52
C LEU A 640 36.39 -7.47 -9.81
N GLN A 641 37.69 -7.64 -9.57
CA GLN A 641 38.72 -6.68 -9.98
C GLN A 641 39.01 -6.84 -11.47
N GLN A 642 39.01 -5.75 -12.25
CA GLN A 642 39.31 -5.81 -13.68
C GLN A 642 40.45 -4.90 -14.09
N GLU A 643 41.35 -5.47 -14.90
CA GLU A 643 42.43 -4.76 -15.57
C GLU A 643 42.03 -4.30 -17.00
N GLU A 644 41.06 -4.97 -17.64
CA GLU A 644 40.60 -4.72 -19.02
C GLU A 644 39.07 -4.81 -19.16
N ASP A 645 38.53 -4.36 -20.30
CA ASP A 645 37.09 -4.35 -20.58
C ASP A 645 36.52 -5.78 -20.79
N ILE A 646 35.44 -6.11 -20.05
CA ILE A 646 34.79 -7.44 -20.02
C ILE A 646 34.38 -7.91 -21.42
N PHE A 647 33.95 -6.95 -22.24
CA PHE A 647 33.36 -7.21 -23.54
C PHE A 647 34.41 -7.58 -24.60
N LEU A 648 35.71 -7.46 -24.28
CA LEU A 648 36.82 -7.82 -25.18
C LEU A 648 37.32 -9.27 -24.98
N ASN A 649 37.17 -9.87 -23.79
CA ASN A 649 37.74 -11.19 -23.44
C ASN A 649 36.69 -12.30 -23.13
N GLY A 650 35.47 -12.16 -23.65
CA GLY A 650 34.51 -13.27 -23.76
C GLY A 650 34.00 -13.88 -22.44
N PHE A 651 33.78 -13.07 -21.40
CA PHE A 651 33.17 -13.47 -20.10
C PHE A 651 33.92 -14.55 -19.29
N SER A 652 35.07 -15.02 -19.76
CA SER A 652 35.85 -16.10 -19.14
C SER A 652 36.32 -15.77 -17.71
N SER A 653 36.71 -14.52 -17.46
CA SER A 653 37.12 -14.05 -16.13
C SER A 653 35.98 -14.06 -15.11
N ILE A 654 34.76 -13.76 -15.54
CA ILE A 654 33.56 -13.81 -14.68
C ILE A 654 33.26 -15.26 -14.30
N LEU A 655 33.25 -16.17 -15.28
CA LEU A 655 33.04 -17.60 -15.02
C LEU A 655 34.12 -18.17 -14.08
N GLY A 656 35.39 -17.79 -14.27
CA GLY A 656 36.47 -18.20 -13.36
C GLY A 656 36.30 -17.68 -11.92
N LYS A 657 35.79 -16.45 -11.75
CA LYS A 657 35.44 -15.92 -10.43
C LYS A 657 34.23 -16.66 -9.83
N ILE A 658 33.21 -17.00 -10.62
CA ILE A 658 32.08 -17.83 -10.17
C ILE A 658 32.57 -19.20 -9.70
N ASP A 659 33.47 -19.85 -10.44
CA ASP A 659 34.10 -21.12 -10.03
C ASP A 659 34.85 -20.97 -8.70
N GLN A 660 35.59 -19.87 -8.52
CA GLN A 660 36.29 -19.58 -7.26
C GLN A 660 35.32 -19.40 -6.09
N ILE A 661 34.23 -18.65 -6.28
CA ILE A 661 33.21 -18.45 -5.23
C ILE A 661 32.59 -19.80 -4.87
N GLU A 662 32.21 -20.60 -5.86
CA GLU A 662 31.61 -21.92 -5.63
C GLU A 662 32.54 -22.86 -4.87
N ASN A 663 33.83 -22.87 -5.19
CA ASN A 663 34.82 -23.71 -4.52
C ASN A 663 35.14 -23.26 -3.09
N ASN A 664 34.92 -21.98 -2.78
CA ASN A 664 35.19 -21.41 -1.46
C ASN A 664 33.97 -21.43 -0.52
N LYS A 665 32.77 -21.68 -1.04
CA LYS A 665 31.55 -21.70 -0.22
C LYS A 665 31.60 -22.84 0.79
N LYS A 666 31.28 -22.54 2.05
CA LYS A 666 31.21 -23.52 3.16
C LYS A 666 29.78 -23.90 3.54
N VAL A 667 28.84 -23.03 3.20
CA VAL A 667 27.42 -23.11 3.52
C VAL A 667 26.61 -22.89 2.25
N GLU A 668 25.28 -22.93 2.37
CA GLU A 668 24.37 -22.53 1.30
C GLU A 668 24.70 -21.13 0.78
N HIS A 669 24.45 -20.88 -0.50
CA HIS A 669 24.75 -19.60 -1.13
C HIS A 669 23.72 -19.29 -2.22
N ILE A 670 23.17 -18.08 -2.19
CA ILE A 670 22.03 -17.63 -3.03
C ILE A 670 22.26 -17.91 -4.54
N GLY A 671 23.46 -17.61 -5.04
CA GLY A 671 23.81 -17.74 -6.45
C GLY A 671 24.09 -19.17 -6.95
N PHE A 672 24.02 -20.20 -6.10
CA PHE A 672 24.31 -21.58 -6.48
C PHE A 672 23.18 -22.53 -6.06
N ASN A 673 22.50 -23.11 -7.05
CA ASN A 673 21.40 -24.04 -6.82
C ASN A 673 21.69 -25.41 -7.47
N THR A 674 21.12 -26.48 -6.90
CA THR A 674 21.18 -27.83 -7.46
C THR A 674 19.76 -28.28 -7.77
N TRP A 675 19.49 -28.58 -9.03
CA TRP A 675 18.20 -29.09 -9.48
C TRP A 675 18.12 -30.59 -9.18
N GLU A 676 17.25 -30.96 -8.24
CA GLU A 676 16.99 -32.36 -7.85
C GLU A 676 15.58 -32.82 -8.29
N GLU A 677 14.62 -31.90 -8.24
CA GLU A 677 13.22 -32.09 -8.62
C GLU A 677 12.62 -30.79 -9.18
N GLN A 678 11.38 -30.87 -9.69
CA GLN A 678 10.68 -29.67 -10.17
C GLN A 678 10.43 -28.70 -9.01
N PRO A 679 10.79 -27.42 -9.13
CA PRO A 679 10.57 -26.45 -8.07
C PRO A 679 9.07 -26.22 -7.82
N TRP A 680 8.67 -26.13 -6.55
CA TRP A 680 7.32 -25.78 -6.13
C TRP A 680 7.34 -24.47 -5.34
N HIS A 681 6.74 -23.42 -5.92
CA HIS A 681 6.65 -22.08 -5.33
C HIS A 681 5.19 -21.63 -5.33
N PRO A 682 4.42 -21.95 -4.29
CA PRO A 682 3.02 -21.55 -4.19
C PRO A 682 2.94 -20.05 -3.89
N PHE A 683 2.48 -19.26 -4.86
CA PHE A 683 2.30 -17.80 -4.66
C PHE A 683 1.03 -17.25 -5.29
N LEU A 684 0.32 -18.00 -6.13
CA LEU A 684 -0.97 -17.62 -6.70
C LEU A 684 -2.07 -18.52 -6.12
N LEU A 685 -3.18 -17.91 -5.75
CA LEU A 685 -4.41 -18.57 -5.33
C LEU A 685 -5.51 -18.17 -6.30
N GLU A 686 -6.20 -19.15 -6.86
CA GLU A 686 -7.52 -18.95 -7.47
C GLU A 686 -8.57 -19.44 -6.50
N TRP A 687 -9.64 -18.67 -6.35
CA TRP A 687 -10.73 -18.98 -5.43
C TRP A 687 -12.06 -18.88 -6.15
N GLU A 688 -13.00 -19.70 -5.71
CA GLU A 688 -14.39 -19.71 -6.16
C GLU A 688 -15.28 -19.78 -4.91
N VAL A 689 -16.27 -18.90 -4.81
CA VAL A 689 -17.20 -18.81 -3.69
C VAL A 689 -18.62 -18.87 -4.23
N GLU A 690 -19.39 -19.82 -3.74
CA GLU A 690 -20.82 -19.95 -4.01
C GLU A 690 -21.62 -19.19 -2.94
N VAL A 691 -22.43 -18.23 -3.38
CA VAL A 691 -23.24 -17.37 -2.51
C VAL A 691 -24.71 -17.69 -2.67
N PHE A 692 -25.37 -17.96 -1.56
CA PHE A 692 -26.80 -18.29 -1.52
C PHE A 692 -27.61 -17.09 -0.98
N PRO A 693 -28.53 -16.52 -1.77
CA PRO A 693 -29.34 -15.40 -1.31
C PRO A 693 -30.39 -15.82 -0.26
N LEU A 694 -30.88 -14.85 0.50
CA LEU A 694 -32.01 -15.04 1.41
C LEU A 694 -33.26 -15.49 0.65
N GLN A 695 -34.17 -16.18 1.34
CA GLN A 695 -35.41 -16.66 0.75
C GLN A 695 -36.27 -15.57 0.11
N ASN A 696 -36.26 -14.35 0.65
CA ASN A 696 -37.01 -13.22 0.11
C ASN A 696 -36.31 -12.53 -1.09
N GLY A 697 -35.15 -13.04 -1.54
CA GLY A 697 -34.38 -12.48 -2.64
C GLY A 697 -33.52 -11.28 -2.21
N CYS A 698 -33.88 -10.08 -2.69
CA CYS A 698 -33.11 -8.85 -2.48
C CYS A 698 -33.85 -7.84 -1.58
N ASN A 699 -33.14 -6.77 -1.23
CA ASN A 699 -33.62 -5.68 -0.39
C ASN A 699 -34.47 -4.63 -1.15
N HIS A 700 -34.81 -4.85 -2.41
CA HIS A 700 -35.61 -3.92 -3.20
C HIS A 700 -37.11 -4.23 -3.09
N GLY A 701 -37.91 -3.18 -2.93
CA GLY A 701 -39.35 -3.24 -3.02
C GLY A 701 -39.80 -3.60 -4.43
N ILE A 702 -40.80 -4.47 -4.52
CA ILE A 702 -41.29 -5.12 -5.76
C ILE A 702 -41.74 -4.12 -6.84
N TYR A 703 -42.06 -2.87 -6.48
CA TYR A 703 -42.76 -1.93 -7.37
C TYR A 703 -42.13 -0.53 -7.53
N ASN A 704 -41.10 -0.18 -6.76
CA ASN A 704 -40.60 1.21 -6.72
C ASN A 704 -39.08 1.35 -6.69
N HIS A 705 -38.33 0.24 -6.76
CA HIS A 705 -36.87 0.21 -6.60
C HIS A 705 -36.36 0.89 -5.31
N GLN A 706 -37.23 1.09 -4.31
CA GLN A 706 -36.81 1.58 -2.99
C GLN A 706 -36.39 0.41 -2.11
N TYR A 707 -35.54 0.66 -1.14
CA TYR A 707 -35.19 -0.36 -0.16
C TYR A 707 -36.39 -0.70 0.73
N ASP A 708 -36.63 -1.99 0.94
CA ASP A 708 -37.61 -2.47 1.91
C ASP A 708 -37.13 -2.16 3.34
N ALA A 709 -37.86 -1.27 4.02
CA ALA A 709 -37.54 -0.81 5.37
C ALA A 709 -37.55 -1.94 6.42
N GLU A 710 -38.25 -3.04 6.14
CA GLU A 710 -38.33 -4.20 7.03
C GLU A 710 -37.38 -5.34 6.62
N PHE A 711 -36.53 -5.15 5.60
CA PHE A 711 -35.69 -6.24 5.08
C PHE A 711 -34.75 -6.83 6.15
N ILE A 712 -34.10 -5.98 6.95
CA ILE A 712 -33.19 -6.47 8.01
C ILE A 712 -33.98 -7.07 9.16
N THR A 713 -34.97 -6.35 9.71
CA THR A 713 -35.74 -6.79 10.88
C THR A 713 -36.68 -7.96 10.59
N GLY A 714 -37.03 -8.20 9.32
CA GLY A 714 -37.83 -9.34 8.88
C GLY A 714 -37.04 -10.62 8.60
N ASN A 715 -35.70 -10.53 8.49
CA ASN A 715 -34.83 -11.67 8.20
C ASN A 715 -33.83 -11.99 9.33
N TYR A 716 -33.43 -10.98 10.12
CA TYR A 716 -32.41 -11.09 11.16
C TYR A 716 -32.94 -10.71 12.55
N THR A 717 -32.28 -11.22 13.58
CA THR A 717 -32.51 -10.87 14.98
C THR A 717 -31.38 -9.95 15.43
N LEU A 718 -31.75 -8.78 15.97
CA LEU A 718 -30.82 -7.80 16.54
C LEU A 718 -30.82 -7.99 18.06
N LYS A 719 -29.90 -8.80 18.58
CA LYS A 719 -29.82 -9.03 20.03
C LYS A 719 -29.03 -7.90 20.69
N GLU A 720 -29.40 -7.59 21.93
CA GLU A 720 -28.69 -6.59 22.74
C GLU A 720 -27.25 -7.05 22.99
N ASN A 721 -26.28 -6.24 22.57
CA ASN A 721 -24.83 -6.47 22.70
C ASN A 721 -24.23 -7.59 21.84
N GLU A 722 -24.95 -8.17 20.87
CA GLU A 722 -24.31 -9.02 19.86
C GLU A 722 -23.93 -8.19 18.62
N PRO A 723 -22.65 -8.21 18.18
CA PRO A 723 -22.22 -7.42 17.03
C PRO A 723 -22.71 -8.00 15.70
N GLU A 724 -23.08 -9.28 15.66
CA GLU A 724 -23.42 -10.02 14.45
C GLU A 724 -24.93 -10.19 14.24
N LEU A 725 -25.36 -10.15 12.96
CA LEU A 725 -26.74 -10.44 12.58
C LEU A 725 -27.01 -11.96 12.64
N SER A 726 -27.99 -12.37 13.45
CA SER A 726 -28.42 -13.76 13.50
C SER A 726 -29.67 -13.98 12.64
N LEU A 727 -29.65 -14.94 11.71
CA LEU A 727 -30.83 -15.30 10.92
C LEU A 727 -32.02 -15.71 11.80
N GLN A 728 -33.21 -15.23 11.47
CA GLN A 728 -34.44 -15.73 12.07
C GLN A 728 -34.74 -17.16 11.61
N TYR A 729 -35.41 -17.93 12.48
CA TYR A 729 -35.78 -19.31 12.18
C TYR A 729 -36.62 -19.40 10.90
N GLY A 730 -36.20 -20.24 9.95
CA GLY A 730 -36.90 -20.45 8.68
C GLY A 730 -36.66 -19.36 7.61
N LYS A 731 -35.83 -18.34 7.88
CA LYS A 731 -35.44 -17.27 6.93
C LYS A 731 -34.08 -17.51 6.26
N GLY A 732 -33.60 -18.75 6.29
CA GLY A 732 -32.30 -19.14 5.72
C GLY A 732 -32.24 -19.08 4.19
N ALA A 733 -31.04 -19.26 3.66
CA ALA A 733 -30.77 -19.17 2.23
C ALA A 733 -31.42 -20.30 1.39
N VAL A 734 -31.75 -20.01 0.13
CA VAL A 734 -32.39 -20.98 -0.78
C VAL A 734 -31.42 -21.46 -1.86
N LEU A 735 -31.25 -22.79 -1.96
CA LEU A 735 -30.32 -23.46 -2.90
C LEU A 735 -30.54 -23.17 -4.40
N LYS A 736 -31.72 -22.69 -4.83
CA LYS A 736 -32.10 -22.62 -6.25
C LYS A 736 -31.54 -21.42 -7.03
N ALA A 737 -30.81 -20.50 -6.38
CA ALA A 737 -30.33 -19.25 -6.98
C ALA A 737 -28.89 -18.91 -6.55
N ALA A 738 -28.03 -19.92 -6.46
CA ALA A 738 -26.64 -19.72 -6.09
C ALA A 738 -25.88 -18.97 -7.19
N ASN A 739 -25.15 -17.92 -6.81
CA ASN A 739 -24.21 -17.24 -7.70
C ASN A 739 -22.79 -17.66 -7.34
N VAL A 740 -22.00 -17.92 -8.37
CA VAL A 740 -20.61 -18.32 -8.22
C VAL A 740 -19.72 -17.14 -8.58
N TYR A 741 -18.91 -16.71 -7.63
CA TYR A 741 -17.93 -15.65 -7.81
C TYR A 741 -16.54 -16.25 -7.79
N SER A 742 -15.63 -15.72 -8.60
CA SER A 742 -14.25 -16.21 -8.64
C SER A 742 -13.24 -15.07 -8.75
N GLY A 743 -12.02 -15.35 -8.31
CA GLY A 743 -10.94 -14.40 -8.39
C GLY A 743 -9.57 -15.04 -8.23
N ARG A 744 -8.54 -14.20 -8.35
CA ARG A 744 -7.14 -14.59 -8.23
C ARG A 744 -6.41 -13.64 -7.28
N ASN A 745 -5.55 -14.18 -6.45
CA ASN A 745 -4.83 -13.44 -5.42
C ASN A 745 -3.37 -13.92 -5.28
N ILE A 746 -2.50 -13.03 -4.79
CA ILE A 746 -1.10 -13.34 -4.48
C ILE A 746 -0.99 -13.73 -3.00
N LEU A 747 -0.46 -14.92 -2.73
CA LEU A 747 -0.26 -15.45 -1.39
C LEU A 747 0.96 -14.83 -0.71
N THR A 748 0.84 -14.55 0.60
CA THR A 748 1.93 -13.98 1.40
C THR A 748 2.08 -14.67 2.76
N PRO A 749 3.30 -14.75 3.33
CA PRO A 749 3.52 -15.27 4.68
C PRO A 749 3.24 -14.22 5.79
N HIS A 750 2.63 -13.08 5.46
CA HIS A 750 2.58 -11.92 6.33
C HIS A 750 1.87 -12.16 7.67
N ALA A 751 0.82 -12.98 7.69
CA ALA A 751 0.10 -13.32 8.93
C ALA A 751 1.02 -13.95 9.99
N GLY A 752 1.84 -14.93 9.58
CA GLY A 752 2.78 -15.61 10.47
C GLY A 752 3.86 -14.66 10.99
N ILE A 753 4.43 -13.84 10.10
CA ILE A 753 5.46 -12.84 10.47
C ILE A 753 4.90 -11.85 11.49
N LYS A 754 3.72 -11.27 11.23
CA LYS A 754 3.09 -10.26 12.08
C LYS A 754 2.74 -10.82 13.47
N LEU A 755 2.18 -12.03 13.55
CA LEU A 755 1.86 -12.64 14.85
C LEU A 755 3.13 -12.96 15.63
N LYS A 756 4.18 -13.48 14.97
CA LYS A 756 5.48 -13.75 15.59
C LYS A 756 6.06 -12.50 16.25
N GLU A 757 6.15 -11.39 15.50
CA GLU A 757 6.65 -10.10 16.01
C GLU A 757 5.86 -9.61 17.24
N LYS A 758 4.52 -9.72 17.20
CA LYS A 758 3.66 -9.32 18.32
C LYS A 758 3.90 -10.17 19.56
N ILE A 759 4.07 -11.48 19.40
CA ILE A 759 4.40 -12.38 20.50
C ILE A 759 5.78 -12.06 21.07
N GLU A 760 6.79 -11.79 20.25
CA GLU A 760 8.14 -11.43 20.71
C GLU A 760 8.11 -10.17 21.58
N VAL A 761 7.42 -9.12 21.12
CA VAL A 761 7.23 -7.88 21.89
C VAL A 761 6.54 -8.15 23.23
N TYR A 762 5.49 -8.98 23.21
CA TYR A 762 4.76 -9.36 24.42
C TYR A 762 5.64 -10.13 25.41
N LEU A 763 6.35 -11.17 24.97
CA LEU A 763 7.23 -11.97 25.82
C LEU A 763 8.39 -11.13 26.38
N LYS A 764 8.96 -10.22 25.57
CA LYS A 764 9.98 -9.24 26.02
C LYS A 764 9.49 -8.38 27.17
N LYS A 765 8.25 -7.89 27.09
CA LYS A 765 7.63 -7.03 28.11
C LYS A 765 7.27 -7.81 29.39
N GLN A 766 6.75 -9.03 29.25
CA GLN A 766 6.16 -9.76 30.38
C GLN A 766 7.13 -10.67 31.13
N ILE A 767 7.96 -11.47 30.43
CA ILE A 767 8.72 -12.55 31.09
C ILE A 767 10.21 -12.58 30.80
N LEU A 768 10.67 -12.10 29.65
CA LEU A 768 12.06 -12.32 29.24
C LEU A 768 13.06 -11.53 30.11
N SER A 769 12.68 -10.36 30.61
CA SER A 769 13.50 -9.60 31.56
C SER A 769 13.81 -10.42 32.83
N GLY A 770 12.81 -11.09 33.40
CA GLY A 770 12.96 -11.99 34.55
C GLY A 770 13.76 -13.25 34.22
N TYR A 771 13.52 -13.85 33.04
CA TYR A 771 14.28 -15.00 32.56
C TYR A 771 15.77 -14.69 32.39
N TYR A 772 16.10 -13.56 31.72
CA TYR A 772 17.48 -13.14 31.50
C TYR A 772 18.23 -12.87 32.80
N GLN A 773 17.55 -12.30 33.81
CA GLN A 773 18.12 -12.14 35.14
C GLN A 773 18.36 -13.49 35.84
N ALA A 774 17.36 -14.38 35.82
CA ALA A 774 17.44 -15.69 36.47
C ALA A 774 18.54 -16.58 35.86
N LYS A 775 18.74 -16.52 34.54
CA LYS A 775 19.74 -17.30 33.80
C LYS A 775 21.06 -16.56 33.53
N LYS A 776 21.17 -15.30 33.95
CA LYS A 776 22.36 -14.44 33.77
C LYS A 776 22.81 -14.29 32.31
N ILE A 777 21.87 -13.98 31.42
CA ILE A 777 22.14 -13.84 29.98
C ILE A 777 22.74 -12.44 29.67
N PRO A 778 23.89 -12.35 28.98
CA PRO A 778 24.51 -11.07 28.61
C PRO A 778 23.61 -10.22 27.71
N LYS A 779 23.69 -8.89 27.81
CA LYS A 779 22.87 -7.99 26.99
C LYS A 779 23.14 -8.13 25.50
N GLU A 780 24.37 -8.45 25.09
CA GLU A 780 24.71 -8.63 23.67
C GLU A 780 24.01 -9.85 23.04
N GLN A 781 23.56 -10.79 23.86
CA GLN A 781 22.85 -12.00 23.42
C GLN A 781 21.33 -11.87 23.52
N GLN A 782 20.79 -10.75 24.02
CA GLN A 782 19.35 -10.55 24.18
C GLN A 782 18.71 -10.02 22.89
N ASN A 783 18.71 -10.84 21.84
CA ASN A 783 18.11 -10.56 20.54
C ASN A 783 16.98 -11.56 20.20
N ASP A 784 16.32 -11.37 19.05
CA ASP A 784 15.21 -12.21 18.62
C ASP A 784 15.63 -13.65 18.28
N ASP A 785 16.86 -13.82 17.78
CA ASP A 785 17.44 -15.15 17.53
C ASP A 785 17.62 -15.94 18.81
N TYR A 786 17.96 -15.28 19.92
CA TYR A 786 18.08 -15.94 21.22
C TYR A 786 16.73 -16.52 21.66
N ILE A 787 15.63 -15.78 21.47
CA ILE A 787 14.28 -16.25 21.80
C ILE A 787 13.96 -17.48 20.94
N SER A 788 14.14 -17.37 19.61
CA SER A 788 13.91 -18.46 18.65
C SER A 788 14.67 -19.74 19.04
N ASN A 789 15.95 -19.60 19.39
CA ASN A 789 16.82 -20.73 19.73
C ASN A 789 16.60 -21.33 21.13
N ASN A 790 16.03 -20.55 22.08
CA ASN A 790 15.92 -20.96 23.49
C ASN A 790 14.46 -21.06 23.98
N ILE A 791 13.46 -21.00 23.10
CA ILE A 791 12.05 -20.98 23.50
C ILE A 791 11.63 -22.18 24.36
N LYS A 792 12.22 -23.37 24.14
CA LYS A 792 11.95 -24.55 24.97
C LYS A 792 12.45 -24.37 26.41
N ALA A 793 13.65 -23.82 26.59
CA ALA A 793 14.21 -23.53 27.90
C ALA A 793 13.42 -22.43 28.64
N ILE A 794 12.90 -21.45 27.88
CA ILE A 794 12.00 -20.41 28.41
C ILE A 794 10.66 -21.03 28.88
N GLU A 795 10.06 -21.93 28.09
CA GLU A 795 8.83 -22.65 28.46
C GLU A 795 9.04 -23.46 29.76
N GLU A 796 10.13 -24.23 29.85
CA GLU A 796 10.46 -25.02 31.04
C GLU A 796 10.63 -24.15 32.27
N TRP A 797 11.39 -23.06 32.17
CA TRP A 797 11.54 -22.11 33.27
C TRP A 797 10.21 -21.50 33.69
N TYR A 798 9.38 -21.08 32.73
CA TYR A 798 8.07 -20.49 33.01
C TYR A 798 7.13 -21.47 33.73
N LYS A 799 7.15 -22.74 33.34
CA LYS A 799 6.42 -23.80 34.06
C LYS A 799 6.91 -23.96 35.49
N THR A 800 8.23 -23.97 35.73
CA THR A 800 8.76 -24.17 37.09
C THR A 800 8.37 -23.08 38.08
N ILE A 801 8.22 -21.82 37.61
CA ILE A 801 7.82 -20.71 38.48
C ILE A 801 6.30 -20.64 38.71
N ASN A 802 5.49 -21.26 37.84
CA ASN A 802 4.03 -21.21 37.87
C ASN A 802 3.37 -22.60 37.99
N ASP A 803 4.11 -23.60 38.48
CA ASP A 803 3.71 -25.01 38.50
C ASP A 803 2.37 -25.24 39.22
N ALA A 804 2.10 -24.46 40.27
CA ALA A 804 0.83 -24.52 41.02
C ALA A 804 -0.41 -24.14 40.18
N PHE A 805 -0.24 -23.26 39.17
CA PHE A 805 -1.33 -22.79 38.31
C PHE A 805 -1.39 -23.59 36.99
N LEU A 806 -0.25 -23.96 36.41
CA LEU A 806 -0.15 -24.65 35.11
C LEU A 806 -0.24 -26.19 35.22
N ASN A 807 -1.08 -26.70 36.13
CA ASN A 807 -1.18 -28.13 36.45
C ASN A 807 -2.22 -28.91 35.62
N SER A 808 -3.13 -28.23 34.91
CA SER A 808 -4.19 -28.83 34.09
C SER A 808 -4.22 -28.24 32.67
N PRO A 809 -4.80 -28.94 31.67
CA PRO A 809 -4.99 -28.37 30.32
C PRO A 809 -5.81 -27.07 30.34
N GLU A 810 -6.88 -27.03 31.14
CA GLU A 810 -7.78 -25.87 31.24
C GLU A 810 -7.09 -24.64 31.82
N THR A 811 -6.27 -24.81 32.86
CA THR A 811 -5.53 -23.70 33.46
C THR A 811 -4.37 -23.24 32.58
N LYS A 812 -3.76 -24.15 31.81
CA LYS A 812 -2.77 -23.81 30.77
C LYS A 812 -3.39 -22.98 29.66
N ALA A 813 -4.57 -23.36 29.15
CA ALA A 813 -5.25 -22.62 28.10
C ALA A 813 -5.73 -21.24 28.55
N LYS A 814 -5.98 -21.05 29.84
CA LYS A 814 -6.33 -19.74 30.43
C LYS A 814 -5.14 -18.84 30.71
N ASP A 815 -3.91 -19.34 30.57
CA ASP A 815 -2.69 -18.55 30.81
C ASP A 815 -2.16 -17.92 29.51
N PRO A 816 -2.26 -16.59 29.34
CA PRO A 816 -1.92 -15.92 28.08
C PRO A 816 -0.42 -15.98 27.75
N ILE A 817 0.45 -16.08 28.75
CA ILE A 817 1.90 -16.19 28.54
C ILE A 817 2.24 -17.59 28.04
N TYR A 818 1.66 -18.63 28.64
CA TYR A 818 1.81 -20.00 28.19
C TYR A 818 1.30 -20.16 26.75
N THR A 819 0.11 -19.64 26.45
CA THR A 819 -0.45 -19.61 25.10
C THR A 819 0.49 -18.92 24.11
N ALA A 820 1.04 -17.75 24.45
CA ALA A 820 1.99 -17.03 23.60
C ALA A 820 3.28 -17.82 23.34
N ILE A 821 3.85 -18.48 24.36
CA ILE A 821 5.03 -19.36 24.21
C ILE A 821 4.72 -20.52 23.25
N ARG A 822 3.56 -21.18 23.42
CA ARG A 822 3.14 -22.30 22.57
C ARG A 822 2.86 -21.88 21.14
N ALA A 823 2.23 -20.73 20.93
CA ALA A 823 2.02 -20.15 19.61
C ALA A 823 3.35 -19.85 18.93
N TYR A 824 4.30 -19.21 19.64
CA TYR A 824 5.63 -18.93 19.10
C TYR A 824 6.38 -20.19 18.67
N GLN A 825 6.33 -21.26 19.48
CA GLN A 825 6.95 -22.54 19.14
C GLN A 825 6.38 -23.14 17.85
N ASN A 826 5.07 -23.07 17.65
CA ASN A 826 4.45 -23.54 16.41
C ASN A 826 4.89 -22.69 15.21
N LEU A 827 4.93 -21.36 15.36
CA LEU A 827 5.30 -20.42 14.31
C LEU A 827 6.73 -20.59 13.80
N LEU A 828 7.67 -21.04 14.62
CA LEU A 828 9.07 -21.26 14.21
C LEU A 828 9.23 -22.31 13.09
N SER A 829 8.30 -23.26 13.00
CA SER A 829 8.30 -24.32 11.98
C SER A 829 7.11 -24.23 11.03
N LEU A 830 6.29 -23.19 11.13
CA LEU A 830 5.02 -23.12 10.41
C LEU A 830 5.22 -22.62 8.98
N ASN A 831 5.01 -23.50 8.01
CA ASN A 831 4.82 -23.12 6.62
C ASN A 831 3.38 -22.65 6.44
N CYS A 832 3.16 -21.34 6.35
CA CYS A 832 1.85 -20.78 6.12
C CYS A 832 1.86 -19.65 5.10
N LEU A 833 0.78 -19.58 4.34
CA LEU A 833 0.48 -18.50 3.42
C LEU A 833 -0.96 -18.06 3.65
N SER A 834 -1.17 -16.75 3.71
CA SER A 834 -2.48 -16.15 3.90
C SER A 834 -2.75 -15.11 2.84
N GLN A 835 -4.00 -14.99 2.41
CA GLN A 835 -4.44 -13.83 1.66
C GLN A 835 -5.94 -13.60 1.81
N ALA A 836 -6.32 -12.33 1.82
CA ALA A 836 -7.71 -11.92 1.66
C ALA A 836 -8.25 -12.39 0.30
N LEU A 837 -9.52 -12.74 0.22
CA LEU A 837 -10.21 -12.97 -1.06
C LEU A 837 -10.45 -11.62 -1.77
N GLY A 838 -9.35 -10.94 -2.12
CA GLY A 838 -9.36 -9.64 -2.77
C GLY A 838 -10.26 -9.66 -4.01
N GLY A 839 -11.15 -8.67 -4.09
CA GLY A 839 -12.13 -8.54 -5.16
C GLY A 839 -13.45 -9.25 -4.89
N PHE A 840 -13.60 -10.02 -3.79
CA PHE A 840 -14.85 -10.72 -3.49
C PHE A 840 -16.01 -9.77 -3.16
N ASN A 841 -15.80 -8.72 -2.36
CA ASN A 841 -16.82 -7.70 -2.10
C ASN A 841 -17.21 -6.94 -3.37
N GLU A 842 -16.25 -6.67 -4.27
CA GLU A 842 -16.57 -6.08 -5.58
C GLU A 842 -17.37 -7.06 -6.45
N ALA A 843 -17.02 -8.36 -6.43
CA ALA A 843 -17.75 -9.38 -7.17
C ALA A 843 -19.21 -9.50 -6.71
N LEU A 844 -19.47 -9.38 -5.40
CA LEU A 844 -20.84 -9.29 -4.84
C LEU A 844 -21.61 -8.06 -5.37
N LEU A 845 -20.90 -7.00 -5.75
CA LEU A 845 -21.45 -5.80 -6.40
C LEU A 845 -21.44 -5.91 -7.93
N MET A 846 -21.22 -7.11 -8.48
CA MET A 846 -21.12 -7.39 -9.91
C MET A 846 -19.97 -6.65 -10.61
N HIS A 847 -18.87 -6.44 -9.88
CA HIS A 847 -17.65 -5.81 -10.39
C HIS A 847 -16.44 -6.73 -10.25
N LYS A 848 -15.51 -6.62 -11.19
CA LYS A 848 -14.25 -7.34 -11.21
C LYS A 848 -13.08 -6.37 -11.09
N GLN A 849 -12.26 -6.55 -10.06
CA GLN A 849 -10.98 -5.86 -9.94
C GLN A 849 -9.98 -6.49 -10.91
N THR A 850 -9.65 -5.76 -11.97
CA THR A 850 -8.73 -6.24 -13.01
C THR A 850 -8.04 -5.05 -13.68
N LEU A 851 -6.96 -5.32 -14.41
CA LEU A 851 -6.26 -4.35 -15.28
C LEU A 851 -7.30 -3.57 -16.09
N GLN A 852 -7.18 -2.25 -16.21
CA GLN A 852 -8.13 -1.42 -16.98
C GLN A 852 -7.48 -0.90 -18.26
N LEU A 853 -8.17 -1.08 -19.38
CA LEU A 853 -7.82 -0.41 -20.63
C LEU A 853 -8.35 1.04 -20.61
N PRO A 854 -7.64 1.99 -21.26
CA PRO A 854 -8.19 3.31 -21.48
C PRO A 854 -9.50 3.25 -22.27
N ILE A 855 -10.44 4.14 -21.94
CA ILE A 855 -11.68 4.32 -22.71
C ILE A 855 -11.29 4.75 -24.12
N ALA A 856 -11.57 3.87 -25.08
CA ALA A 856 -11.33 4.05 -26.51
C ALA A 856 -12.13 3.00 -27.29
N ASP A 857 -12.53 3.36 -28.50
CA ASP A 857 -13.03 2.44 -29.52
C ASP A 857 -12.16 2.58 -30.77
N PRO A 858 -11.04 1.84 -30.86
CA PRO A 858 -10.07 1.99 -31.95
C PRO A 858 -10.61 1.64 -33.35
N LEU A 859 -11.71 0.91 -33.41
CA LEU A 859 -12.34 0.43 -34.65
C LEU A 859 -13.71 1.08 -34.89
N GLY A 860 -14.18 1.93 -33.96
CA GLY A 860 -15.46 2.61 -34.04
C GLY A 860 -15.55 3.56 -35.23
N PHE A 861 -16.75 3.67 -35.80
CA PHE A 861 -17.04 4.59 -36.90
C PHE A 861 -16.77 6.05 -36.50
N ASN A 862 -16.35 6.88 -37.45
CA ASN A 862 -16.02 8.29 -37.22
C ASN A 862 -17.14 9.07 -36.50
N ASP A 863 -18.40 8.75 -36.77
CA ASP A 863 -19.56 9.42 -36.16
C ASP A 863 -19.77 9.07 -34.67
N TYR A 864 -19.13 7.99 -34.18
CA TYR A 864 -19.19 7.53 -32.77
C TYR A 864 -17.91 7.86 -31.98
N GLN A 865 -16.85 8.32 -32.66
CA GLN A 865 -15.61 8.75 -31.98
C GLN A 865 -15.86 9.92 -31.01
N PRO A 866 -16.62 10.99 -31.36
CA PRO A 866 -16.92 12.07 -30.41
C PRO A 866 -17.65 11.61 -29.15
N PHE A 867 -18.55 10.63 -29.28
CA PHE A 867 -19.25 10.03 -28.14
C PHE A 867 -18.26 9.33 -27.20
N THR A 868 -17.34 8.54 -27.76
CA THR A 868 -16.30 7.85 -26.97
C THR A 868 -15.37 8.83 -26.24
N ASP A 869 -14.97 9.92 -26.91
CA ASP A 869 -14.14 10.97 -26.32
C ASP A 869 -14.87 11.70 -25.19
N GLU A 870 -16.17 11.98 -25.34
CA GLU A 870 -17.00 12.59 -24.29
C GLU A 870 -17.12 11.66 -23.07
N ILE A 871 -17.34 10.35 -23.26
CA ILE A 871 -17.34 9.38 -22.17
C ILE A 871 -16.02 9.39 -21.42
N LYS A 872 -14.90 9.39 -22.16
CA LYS A 872 -13.56 9.44 -21.57
C LYS A 872 -13.33 10.68 -20.72
N GLU A 873 -13.77 11.85 -21.20
CA GLU A 873 -13.70 13.11 -20.47
C GLU A 873 -14.57 13.12 -19.21
N MET A 874 -15.77 12.53 -19.27
CA MET A 874 -16.73 12.52 -18.17
C MET A 874 -16.36 11.50 -17.07
N VAL A 875 -15.90 10.30 -17.44
CA VAL A 875 -15.50 9.23 -16.51
C VAL A 875 -14.18 9.57 -15.80
N GLN A 876 -13.24 10.22 -16.50
CA GLN A 876 -11.91 10.56 -15.99
C GLN A 876 -11.17 9.34 -15.42
N GLN A 877 -10.75 9.41 -14.15
CA GLN A 877 -9.98 8.35 -13.47
C GLN A 877 -10.88 7.32 -12.76
N SER A 878 -12.19 7.32 -13.03
CA SER A 878 -13.16 6.45 -12.34
C SER A 878 -13.25 5.03 -12.91
N ILE A 879 -12.21 4.60 -13.65
CA ILE A 879 -12.06 3.27 -14.23
C ILE A 879 -11.42 2.31 -13.21
N ARG A 880 -12.10 2.03 -12.09
CA ARG A 880 -11.50 1.26 -10.97
C ARG A 880 -11.75 -0.25 -11.02
N SER A 881 -12.87 -0.66 -11.56
CA SER A 881 -13.28 -2.06 -11.69
C SER A 881 -14.13 -2.22 -12.95
N ALA A 882 -14.06 -3.40 -13.58
CA ALA A 882 -14.89 -3.72 -14.74
C ALA A 882 -16.23 -4.32 -14.27
N PRO A 883 -17.38 -3.98 -14.86
CA PRO A 883 -18.63 -4.66 -14.55
C PRO A 883 -18.61 -6.11 -15.05
N GLU A 884 -19.25 -7.04 -14.34
CA GLU A 884 -19.40 -8.43 -14.80
C GLU A 884 -20.49 -8.56 -15.88
N PRO A 885 -20.16 -9.01 -17.10
CA PRO A 885 -21.09 -9.00 -18.22
C PRO A 885 -22.15 -10.10 -18.17
N TRP A 886 -21.83 -11.27 -17.62
CA TRP A 886 -22.59 -12.51 -17.82
C TRP A 886 -23.96 -12.54 -17.13
N LEU A 887 -24.24 -11.55 -16.28
CA LEU A 887 -25.54 -11.35 -15.65
C LEU A 887 -26.44 -10.35 -16.42
N PHE A 888 -26.04 -9.91 -17.62
CA PHE A 888 -26.85 -9.07 -18.53
C PHE A 888 -28.27 -9.62 -18.72
N GLY A 889 -28.42 -10.94 -18.81
CA GLY A 889 -29.70 -11.62 -18.97
C GLY A 889 -30.58 -11.60 -17.72
N LEU A 890 -30.00 -11.50 -16.52
CA LEU A 890 -30.76 -11.50 -15.26
C LEU A 890 -31.35 -10.13 -14.95
N CYS A 891 -30.65 -9.02 -15.23
CA CYS A 891 -31.24 -7.69 -15.05
C CYS A 891 -32.35 -7.42 -16.08
N TYR A 892 -32.14 -7.80 -17.35
CA TYR A 892 -33.20 -7.67 -18.37
C TYR A 892 -34.38 -8.63 -18.14
N ALA A 893 -34.16 -9.82 -17.56
CA ALA A 893 -35.23 -10.73 -17.18
C ALA A 893 -35.94 -10.34 -15.86
N MET A 894 -35.32 -9.52 -15.01
CA MET A 894 -36.00 -8.95 -13.83
C MET A 894 -36.81 -7.70 -14.17
N ASP A 895 -36.42 -6.92 -15.19
CA ASP A 895 -37.23 -5.82 -15.73
C ASP A 895 -38.28 -6.28 -16.77
N GLY A 896 -38.01 -7.41 -17.43
CA GLY A 896 -38.96 -8.12 -18.28
C GLY A 896 -39.87 -8.99 -17.44
N GLY A 897 -40.91 -8.38 -16.86
CA GLY A 897 -41.99 -9.12 -16.20
C GLY A 897 -42.38 -10.35 -17.00
N TYR A 898 -42.44 -11.50 -16.32
CA TYR A 898 -43.05 -12.73 -16.81
C TYR A 898 -44.27 -12.40 -17.68
N LYS A 899 -44.09 -12.44 -19.01
CA LYS A 899 -45.20 -12.72 -19.91
C LYS A 899 -45.41 -14.22 -19.81
N GLU A 900 -46.47 -14.61 -19.11
CA GLU A 900 -47.21 -15.81 -19.47
C GLU A 900 -47.61 -15.80 -20.95
#